data_AF-A0A7J9F642-F1
#
_entry.id   AF-A0A7J9F642-F1
#
_cell.length_a   1.000
_cell.length_b   1.000
_cell.length_c   1.000
_cell.angle_alpha   90.00
_cell.angle_beta   90.00
_cell.angle_gamma   90.00
#
_symmetry.space_group_name_H-M   'P 1'
#
loop_
_entity.id
_entity.type
_entity.pdbx_description
1 polymer ?
#
loop_
_entity_poly.entity_id
_entity_poly.type
_entity_poly.pdbx_seq_one_letter_code
_entity_poly.pdbx_strand_id
1 'polypeptide(L)'
;MEVLPHFSHVHPLVFNDGRSHESEEVYYCACGELVSGPRFSCVDCGFHLDKNCAEAPIEMNHPFHLKHNFKLMTSSPYVQGNPICGFCNNICEKFVYHCSCNLDFHIKCAFLSYKFLVKNSRELVHQDKPISSECHSQELKRVLCFACQESLLGSDYISPDSGFYLHKKCFNLPLEISHLSHRYHSLFLQFNSDHLPCKICFETQHRGLVYCCSICKFVLHIECVSPPPIIEDPSTHEHPFTRCLREWSFNCDVCGTLGNYVSYNCSTCSLMVHKKCISLPRFIKSLWHDHPISHKYFVVDNECTTHDCPVCHEEVNMACGSYNCSKCKFIIHVNCALENAQWYYKISKDDFDKLLNAMLEVGTMNPSFFVRNMIKVGEKMINMEIEHFSHQHNLVLSDEVKERRYCDGCSQLILTSFYCCLECDFFLHKSCAELPRKKQILGMLHQDPFVLTPNCIFICSNCGDRSSGFAYKCEVYLCKDHLCVRCAGVAFSCMSGGHEHLLLLYFTYVEGYCNACGGSTGGYGVYRCKACNFNVHYVCVKFLSQTTWHKSDRHCLILTYHEDNDYSQYHYCDVCEKERSPNTWFYHCPICDNSAHGSCVLRGDPFLKRGSKIKESDHPHGLMFVEKVYDYPECHKCGHRCMDLALECLDAECKYIIHWKCSTTFQYIRSA
;
A
#
# COMPACT_ATOMS: atom_id res chain seq x y z
N MET A 1 11.85 -55.60 26.37
CA MET A 1 11.87 -54.55 25.33
C MET A 1 10.47 -54.45 24.78
N GLU A 2 9.86 -53.28 24.92
CA GLU A 2 8.58 -52.98 24.27
C GLU A 2 8.88 -52.66 22.81
N VAL A 3 8.24 -53.38 21.89
CA VAL A 3 8.49 -53.27 20.45
C VAL A 3 7.19 -52.86 19.77
N LEU A 4 7.22 -51.77 19.00
CA LEU A 4 6.07 -51.16 18.36
C LEU A 4 6.21 -51.22 16.82
N PRO A 5 5.35 -51.98 16.11
CA PRO A 5 5.15 -51.78 14.68
C PRO A 5 4.37 -50.49 14.45
N HIS A 6 4.93 -49.54 13.68
CA HIS A 6 4.35 -48.21 13.48
C HIS A 6 4.05 -47.95 12.00
N PHE A 7 2.90 -47.36 11.68
CA PHE A 7 2.43 -47.19 10.28
C PHE A 7 3.37 -46.35 9.40
N SER A 8 4.19 -45.49 10.00
CA SER A 8 5.12 -44.62 9.27
C SER A 8 6.49 -45.24 9.01
N HIS A 9 6.77 -46.46 9.49
CA HIS A 9 8.09 -47.07 9.39
C HIS A 9 8.04 -48.60 9.29
N VAL A 10 8.83 -49.17 8.39
CA VAL A 10 8.77 -50.61 8.04
C VAL A 10 9.36 -51.50 9.13
N HIS A 11 10.43 -51.06 9.80
CA HIS A 11 11.07 -51.83 10.87
C HIS A 11 10.39 -51.59 12.23
N PRO A 12 10.32 -52.61 13.10
CA PRO A 12 9.78 -52.47 14.46
C PRO A 12 10.62 -51.49 15.30
N LEU A 13 9.95 -50.59 16.00
CA LEU A 13 10.61 -49.60 16.86
C LEU A 13 10.74 -50.13 18.29
N VAL A 14 11.90 -49.95 18.91
CA VAL A 14 12.16 -50.40 20.29
C VAL A 14 12.06 -49.21 21.23
N PHE A 15 11.33 -49.38 22.34
CA PHE A 15 11.22 -48.37 23.39
C PHE A 15 12.54 -48.23 24.18
N ASN A 16 12.98 -46.99 24.33
CA ASN A 16 14.13 -46.57 25.13
C ASN A 16 13.67 -45.54 26.17
N ASP A 17 13.92 -45.82 27.45
CA ASP A 17 13.46 -45.02 28.60
C ASP A 17 14.30 -43.77 28.88
N GLY A 18 15.38 -43.56 28.11
CA GLY A 18 16.24 -42.36 28.18
C GLY A 18 17.18 -42.31 29.39
N ARG A 19 17.39 -43.43 30.11
CA ARG A 19 18.26 -43.48 31.31
C ARG A 19 19.73 -43.86 31.06
N SER A 20 20.20 -43.91 29.80
CA SER A 20 21.60 -44.21 29.50
C SER A 20 22.49 -42.98 29.72
N HIS A 21 23.40 -43.07 30.68
CA HIS A 21 24.34 -42.02 31.12
C HIS A 21 25.46 -41.67 30.12
N GLU A 22 25.32 -41.98 28.84
CA GLU A 22 26.38 -41.73 27.85
C GLU A 22 25.81 -41.05 26.60
N SER A 23 26.40 -39.88 26.30
CA SER A 23 26.21 -38.99 25.14
C SER A 23 24.99 -38.05 25.13
N GLU A 24 25.28 -36.74 25.08
CA GLU A 24 24.36 -35.66 24.68
C GLU A 24 24.06 -35.74 23.16
N GLU A 25 23.70 -36.91 22.64
CA GLU A 25 23.26 -37.00 21.25
C GLU A 25 21.85 -36.42 21.14
N VAL A 26 21.72 -35.36 20.33
CA VAL A 26 20.46 -34.70 20.01
C VAL A 26 19.79 -35.45 18.87
N TYR A 27 18.64 -36.07 19.15
CA TYR A 27 17.87 -36.81 18.16
C TYR A 27 16.62 -36.03 17.77
N TYR A 28 16.34 -35.97 16.47
CA TYR A 28 15.12 -35.36 15.94
C TYR A 28 14.05 -36.41 15.69
N CYS A 29 12.86 -36.17 16.22
CA CYS A 29 11.67 -36.97 15.96
C CYS A 29 11.27 -36.84 14.49
N ALA A 30 10.59 -37.86 13.96
CA ALA A 30 9.95 -37.79 12.65
C ALA A 30 8.87 -36.69 12.55
N CYS A 31 8.45 -36.07 13.66
CA CYS A 31 7.60 -34.87 13.66
C CYS A 31 8.37 -33.53 13.53
N GLY A 32 9.71 -33.55 13.58
CA GLY A 32 10.57 -32.36 13.41
C GLY A 32 11.21 -31.85 14.70
N GLU A 33 10.74 -32.34 15.84
CA GLU A 33 11.09 -31.83 17.15
C GLU A 33 12.28 -32.57 17.79
N LEU A 34 12.99 -31.90 18.72
CA LEU A 34 14.00 -32.56 19.55
C LEU A 34 13.35 -33.58 20.50
N VAL A 35 13.99 -34.75 20.61
CA VAL A 35 13.60 -35.82 21.53
C VAL A 35 14.45 -35.72 22.80
N SER A 36 13.87 -35.19 23.89
CA SER A 36 14.55 -35.00 25.18
C SER A 36 14.15 -36.02 26.26
N GLY A 37 13.44 -37.09 25.91
CA GLY A 37 12.88 -38.07 26.86
C GLY A 37 12.65 -39.47 26.26
N PRO A 38 11.72 -40.27 26.82
CA PRO A 38 11.42 -41.63 26.36
C PRO A 38 11.01 -41.65 24.89
N ARG A 39 11.54 -42.61 24.14
CA ARG A 39 11.41 -42.64 22.69
C ARG A 39 11.33 -44.06 22.14
N PHE A 40 10.78 -44.17 20.95
CA PHE A 40 10.83 -45.37 20.13
C PHE A 40 11.87 -45.18 19.03
N SER A 41 12.78 -46.12 18.87
CA SER A 41 13.83 -46.03 17.84
C SER A 41 14.01 -47.30 17.04
N CYS A 42 14.26 -47.15 15.74
CA CYS A 42 14.68 -48.24 14.88
C CYS A 42 16.20 -48.43 14.98
N VAL A 43 16.62 -49.63 15.39
CA VAL A 43 18.05 -49.98 15.47
C VAL A 43 18.70 -50.00 14.07
N ASP A 44 17.94 -50.37 13.04
CA ASP A 44 18.49 -50.60 11.70
C ASP A 44 18.76 -49.34 10.87
N CYS A 45 18.07 -48.22 11.15
CA CYS A 45 18.12 -47.02 10.31
C CYS A 45 18.12 -45.68 11.06
N GLY A 46 18.17 -45.71 12.41
CA GLY A 46 18.21 -44.49 13.21
C GLY A 46 16.93 -43.65 13.14
N PHE A 47 15.78 -44.26 12.84
CA PHE A 47 14.47 -43.58 12.88
C PHE A 47 14.00 -43.43 14.33
N HIS A 48 13.62 -42.21 14.75
CA HIS A 48 13.21 -41.91 16.13
C HIS A 48 11.81 -41.28 16.19
N LEU A 49 10.99 -41.75 17.14
CA LEU A 49 9.73 -41.12 17.53
C LEU A 49 9.74 -40.83 19.03
N ASP A 50 9.33 -39.62 19.42
CA ASP A 50 8.95 -39.39 20.81
C ASP A 50 7.69 -40.20 21.16
N LYS A 51 7.46 -40.42 22.45
CA LYS A 51 6.31 -41.20 22.93
C LYS A 51 4.97 -40.68 22.40
N ASN A 52 4.76 -39.37 22.36
CA ASN A 52 3.51 -38.76 21.89
C ASN A 52 3.28 -39.00 20.39
N CYS A 53 4.35 -39.03 19.59
CA CYS A 53 4.28 -39.29 18.16
C CYS A 53 4.08 -40.78 17.85
N ALA A 54 4.66 -41.67 18.66
CA ALA A 54 4.50 -43.11 18.51
C ALA A 54 3.10 -43.60 18.92
N GLU A 55 2.49 -42.95 19.91
CA GLU A 55 1.14 -43.27 20.41
C GLU A 55 0.04 -42.43 19.73
N ALA A 56 0.38 -41.65 18.71
CA ALA A 56 -0.56 -40.77 18.02
C ALA A 56 -1.61 -41.57 17.23
N PRO A 57 -2.92 -41.33 17.44
CA PRO A 57 -3.95 -42.05 16.69
C PRO A 57 -3.98 -41.61 15.23
N ILE A 58 -4.18 -42.55 14.30
CA ILE A 58 -4.24 -42.25 12.86
C ILE A 58 -5.42 -41.33 12.52
N GLU A 59 -6.55 -41.49 13.22
CA GLU A 59 -7.70 -40.60 13.12
C GLU A 59 -8.01 -39.95 14.48
N MET A 60 -8.31 -38.65 14.48
CA MET A 60 -8.57 -37.88 15.70
C MET A 60 -9.86 -37.05 15.58
N ASN A 61 -10.79 -37.27 16.51
CA ASN A 61 -12.00 -36.46 16.67
C ASN A 61 -11.68 -35.27 17.58
N HIS A 62 -11.56 -34.08 17.02
CA HIS A 62 -11.13 -32.91 17.78
C HIS A 62 -12.33 -32.16 18.40
N PRO A 63 -12.34 -31.82 19.71
CA PRO A 63 -13.46 -31.17 20.38
C PRO A 63 -13.87 -29.79 19.80
N PHE A 64 -12.93 -29.09 19.16
CA PHE A 64 -13.15 -27.78 18.49
C PHE A 64 -13.35 -27.91 16.99
N HIS A 65 -13.59 -29.13 16.51
CA HIS A 65 -13.80 -29.44 15.10
C HIS A 65 -14.72 -30.65 14.95
N LEU A 66 -15.87 -30.63 15.64
CA LEU A 66 -16.76 -31.78 15.81
C LEU A 66 -17.35 -32.37 14.51
N LYS A 67 -17.27 -31.63 13.40
CA LYS A 67 -17.84 -32.04 12.11
C LYS A 67 -16.93 -32.95 11.29
N HIS A 68 -15.62 -32.88 11.51
CA HIS A 68 -14.66 -33.60 10.69
C HIS A 68 -13.56 -34.22 11.54
N ASN A 69 -12.98 -35.29 11.03
CA ASN A 69 -11.89 -35.99 11.69
C ASN A 69 -10.56 -35.58 11.06
N PHE A 70 -9.55 -35.41 11.91
CA PHE A 70 -8.19 -35.25 11.42
C PHE A 70 -7.60 -36.61 11.10
N LYS A 71 -6.85 -36.69 9.99
CA LYS A 71 -6.07 -37.85 9.60
C LYS A 71 -4.59 -37.53 9.71
N LEU A 72 -3.82 -38.42 10.33
CA LEU A 72 -2.39 -38.27 10.47
C LEU A 72 -1.70 -38.64 9.16
N MET A 73 -0.95 -37.69 8.60
CA MET A 73 -0.21 -37.84 7.35
C MET A 73 1.29 -37.74 7.62
N THR A 74 2.08 -38.59 6.96
CA THR A 74 3.54 -38.65 7.12
C THR A 74 4.27 -37.65 6.24
N SER A 75 3.56 -36.97 5.34
CA SER A 75 4.06 -35.96 4.41
C SER A 75 3.00 -34.87 4.19
N SER A 76 3.41 -33.74 3.61
CA SER A 76 2.50 -32.64 3.26
C SER A 76 1.30 -33.15 2.42
N PRO A 77 0.06 -32.73 2.73
CA PRO A 77 -1.13 -33.03 1.93
C PRO A 77 -1.20 -32.17 0.65
N TYR A 78 -0.36 -31.15 0.52
CA TYR A 78 -0.40 -30.19 -0.58
C TYR A 78 0.70 -30.45 -1.62
N VAL A 79 0.35 -30.29 -2.91
CA VAL A 79 1.29 -30.47 -4.04
C VAL A 79 2.35 -29.36 -4.08
N GLN A 80 2.00 -28.15 -3.62
CA GLN A 80 2.91 -27.00 -3.57
C GLN A 80 2.65 -26.18 -2.30
N GLY A 81 3.71 -25.94 -1.50
CA GLY A 81 3.63 -25.28 -0.20
C GLY A 81 3.54 -26.27 0.98
N ASN A 82 3.99 -25.82 2.14
CA ASN A 82 3.92 -26.61 3.38
C ASN A 82 2.68 -26.21 4.21
N PRO A 83 2.02 -27.16 4.89
CA PRO A 83 0.89 -26.87 5.77
C PRO A 83 1.29 -25.90 6.87
N ILE A 84 0.38 -25.01 7.27
CA ILE A 84 0.56 -24.13 8.42
C ILE A 84 -0.30 -24.65 9.56
N CYS A 85 0.30 -24.88 10.72
CA CYS A 85 -0.42 -25.35 11.89
C CYS A 85 -1.44 -24.29 12.36
N GLY A 86 -2.73 -24.64 12.38
CA GLY A 86 -3.81 -23.75 12.83
C GLY A 86 -3.75 -23.38 14.32
N PHE A 87 -2.85 -24.01 15.08
CA PHE A 87 -2.65 -23.76 16.51
C PHE A 87 -1.44 -22.87 16.77
N CYS A 88 -0.27 -23.23 16.25
CA CYS A 88 1.00 -22.52 16.52
C CYS A 88 1.49 -21.61 15.40
N ASN A 89 0.85 -21.66 14.24
CA ASN A 89 1.20 -20.85 13.07
C ASN A 89 2.63 -21.07 12.53
N ASN A 90 3.28 -22.16 12.89
CA ASN A 90 4.52 -22.59 12.27
C ASN A 90 4.25 -23.58 11.14
N ILE A 91 5.22 -23.69 10.24
CA ILE A 91 5.17 -24.63 9.14
C ILE A 91 5.20 -26.06 9.71
N CYS A 92 4.30 -26.89 9.21
CA CYS A 92 4.27 -28.33 9.45
C CYS A 92 5.23 -28.99 8.44
N GLU A 93 6.50 -29.15 8.83
CA GLU A 93 7.54 -29.68 7.94
C GLU A 93 7.51 -31.20 7.79
N LYS A 94 6.89 -31.90 8.75
CA LYS A 94 6.85 -33.37 8.78
C LYS A 94 5.43 -33.88 9.07
N PHE A 95 5.27 -34.80 10.03
CA PHE A 95 3.97 -35.42 10.29
C PHE A 95 2.92 -34.38 10.71
N VAL A 96 1.76 -34.43 10.07
CA VAL A 96 0.70 -33.44 10.21
C VAL A 96 -0.65 -34.11 10.33
N TYR A 97 -1.48 -33.63 11.25
CA TYR A 97 -2.91 -33.93 11.27
C TYR A 97 -3.60 -33.03 10.26
N HIS A 98 -4.16 -33.62 9.21
CA HIS A 98 -4.86 -32.92 8.16
C HIS A 98 -6.36 -33.22 8.21
N CYS A 99 -7.17 -32.18 8.03
CA CYS A 99 -8.62 -32.29 7.86
C CYS A 99 -9.03 -31.88 6.44
N SER A 100 -10.08 -32.51 5.91
CA SER A 100 -10.65 -32.21 4.59
C SER A 100 -11.10 -30.75 4.39
N CYS A 101 -11.24 -29.95 5.46
CA CYS A 101 -11.51 -28.52 5.39
C CYS A 101 -10.22 -27.66 5.35
N ASN A 102 -9.06 -28.24 5.05
CA ASN A 102 -7.74 -27.58 5.01
C ASN A 102 -7.31 -27.00 6.36
N LEU A 103 -7.72 -27.62 7.47
CA LEU A 103 -7.19 -27.30 8.80
C LEU A 103 -6.10 -28.32 9.14
N ASP A 104 -4.92 -27.83 9.49
CA ASP A 104 -3.73 -28.64 9.73
C ASP A 104 -3.17 -28.40 11.14
N PHE A 105 -2.67 -29.45 11.79
CA PHE A 105 -2.00 -29.34 13.09
C PHE A 105 -0.73 -30.17 13.17
N HIS A 106 0.30 -29.65 13.85
CA HIS A 106 1.35 -30.52 14.38
C HIS A 106 0.74 -31.51 15.37
N ILE A 107 1.30 -32.72 15.46
CA ILE A 107 0.85 -33.75 16.41
C ILE A 107 0.75 -33.18 17.84
N LYS A 108 1.82 -32.53 18.33
CA LYS A 108 1.85 -31.93 19.68
C LYS A 108 0.79 -30.85 19.85
N CYS A 109 0.56 -30.01 18.84
CA CYS A 109 -0.45 -28.96 18.89
C CYS A 109 -1.88 -29.52 18.95
N ALA A 110 -2.18 -30.58 18.18
CA ALA A 110 -3.46 -31.28 18.24
C ALA A 110 -3.69 -31.89 19.62
N PHE A 111 -2.67 -32.55 20.19
CA PHE A 111 -2.76 -33.11 21.53
C PHE A 111 -2.86 -32.06 22.64
N LEU A 112 -2.09 -30.98 22.53
CA LEU A 112 -2.11 -29.89 23.51
C LEU A 112 -3.47 -29.22 23.52
N SER A 113 -4.01 -28.85 22.35
CA SER A 113 -5.35 -28.26 22.23
C SER A 113 -6.46 -29.19 22.73
N TYR A 114 -6.33 -30.50 22.50
CA TYR A 114 -7.22 -31.51 23.05
C TYR A 114 -7.15 -31.60 24.59
N LYS A 115 -5.95 -31.78 25.16
CA LYS A 115 -5.72 -31.90 26.61
C LYS A 115 -6.15 -30.64 27.37
N PHE A 116 -5.82 -29.49 26.80
CA PHE A 116 -6.11 -28.16 27.32
C PHE A 116 -7.61 -27.96 27.63
N LEU A 117 -8.51 -28.51 26.81
CA LEU A 117 -9.96 -28.22 26.90
C LEU A 117 -10.81 -29.36 27.48
N VAL A 118 -10.28 -30.59 27.57
CA VAL A 118 -10.89 -31.69 28.34
C VAL A 118 -10.72 -31.46 29.87
N LYS A 119 -10.09 -30.35 30.30
CA LYS A 119 -9.88 -29.95 31.70
C LYS A 119 -9.21 -31.03 32.55
N ASN A 120 -8.32 -31.84 31.94
CA ASN A 120 -7.55 -32.82 32.69
C ASN A 120 -6.38 -32.10 33.38
N SER A 121 -6.71 -31.42 34.49
CA SER A 121 -5.88 -30.41 35.19
C SER A 121 -4.62 -30.94 35.88
N ARG A 122 -4.30 -32.23 35.75
CA ARG A 122 -3.22 -32.88 36.52
C ARG A 122 -1.83 -32.80 35.88
N GLU A 123 -1.71 -32.38 34.61
CA GLU A 123 -0.41 -32.37 33.88
C GLU A 123 0.03 -30.99 33.37
N LEU A 124 -0.76 -29.93 33.54
CA LEU A 124 -0.35 -28.59 33.09
C LEU A 124 0.62 -27.98 34.11
N VAL A 125 1.89 -27.86 33.73
CA VAL A 125 2.93 -27.27 34.58
C VAL A 125 2.63 -25.78 34.77
N HIS A 126 2.18 -25.40 35.97
CA HIS A 126 2.11 -24.02 36.40
C HIS A 126 3.53 -23.48 36.62
N GLN A 127 4.08 -22.74 35.66
CA GLN A 127 5.19 -21.84 35.97
C GLN A 127 4.62 -20.49 36.41
N ASP A 128 4.24 -20.39 37.68
CA ASP A 128 4.09 -19.10 38.33
C ASP A 128 5.49 -18.50 38.50
N LYS A 129 5.87 -17.59 37.62
CA LYS A 129 6.96 -16.66 37.90
C LYS A 129 6.36 -15.26 38.04
N PRO A 130 6.22 -14.72 39.26
CA PRO A 130 5.91 -13.31 39.43
C PRO A 130 7.17 -12.54 39.04
N ILE A 131 7.11 -11.67 38.02
CA ILE A 131 8.30 -10.93 37.56
C ILE A 131 8.00 -9.44 37.46
N SER A 132 8.75 -8.67 38.24
CA SER A 132 8.99 -7.24 38.07
C SER A 132 10.15 -7.01 37.09
N SER A 133 9.91 -6.41 35.92
CA SER A 133 10.85 -5.51 35.22
C SER A 133 10.16 -4.81 34.03
N GLU A 134 10.55 -3.57 33.74
CA GLU A 134 10.00 -2.76 32.64
C GLU A 134 10.32 -3.33 31.23
N CYS A 135 11.32 -4.22 31.11
CA CYS A 135 11.81 -4.76 29.83
C CYS A 135 10.83 -5.76 29.16
N HIS A 136 10.12 -6.60 29.92
CA HIS A 136 9.13 -7.55 29.36
C HIS A 136 7.79 -6.90 28.95
N SER A 137 7.53 -5.65 29.36
CA SER A 137 6.28 -4.94 29.02
C SER A 137 6.16 -4.63 27.51
N GLN A 138 7.29 -4.53 26.80
CA GLN A 138 7.33 -4.33 25.34
C GLN A 138 7.18 -5.65 24.56
N GLU A 139 7.63 -6.79 25.10
CA GLU A 139 7.44 -8.10 24.47
C GLU A 139 5.99 -8.59 24.62
N LEU A 140 5.38 -8.43 25.80
CA LEU A 140 3.98 -8.80 26.06
C LEU A 140 2.97 -7.98 25.23
N LYS A 141 3.34 -6.78 24.75
CA LYS A 141 2.53 -6.01 23.79
C LYS A 141 2.34 -6.74 22.45
N ARG A 142 3.29 -7.60 22.05
CA ARG A 142 3.27 -8.34 20.77
C ARG A 142 2.69 -9.75 20.91
N VAL A 143 2.50 -10.24 22.13
CA VAL A 143 1.93 -11.56 22.39
C VAL A 143 0.41 -11.46 22.51
N LEU A 144 -0.28 -12.22 21.65
CA LEU A 144 -1.75 -12.29 21.62
C LEU A 144 -2.24 -13.57 22.30
N CYS A 145 -3.39 -13.47 22.95
CA CYS A 145 -4.12 -14.62 23.48
C CYS A 145 -4.54 -15.53 22.32
N PHE A 146 -4.18 -16.81 22.37
CA PHE A 146 -4.52 -17.76 21.31
C PHE A 146 -6.03 -17.84 21.04
N ALA A 147 -6.86 -17.85 22.10
CA ALA A 147 -8.30 -18.02 21.94
C ALA A 147 -8.98 -16.80 21.31
N CYS A 148 -8.81 -15.60 21.89
CA CYS A 148 -9.53 -14.40 21.46
C CYS A 148 -8.72 -13.46 20.55
N GLN A 149 -7.43 -13.73 20.33
CA GLN A 149 -6.51 -12.93 19.52
C GLN A 149 -6.25 -11.50 20.03
N GLU A 150 -6.61 -11.20 21.29
CA GLU A 150 -6.32 -9.90 21.92
C GLU A 150 -5.02 -9.89 22.70
N SER A 151 -4.47 -8.69 22.94
CA SER A 151 -3.26 -8.51 23.75
C SER A 151 -3.42 -9.06 25.17
N LEU A 152 -2.33 -9.60 25.71
CA LEU A 152 -2.26 -10.04 27.10
C LEU A 152 -1.91 -8.92 28.07
N LEU A 153 -1.62 -7.71 27.58
CA LEU A 153 -1.19 -6.59 28.40
C LEU A 153 -2.23 -6.27 29.50
N GLY A 154 -1.80 -6.26 30.76
CA GLY A 154 -2.65 -5.94 31.90
C GLY A 154 -3.69 -7.02 32.25
N SER A 155 -3.60 -8.22 31.68
CA SER A 155 -4.49 -9.35 31.97
C SER A 155 -3.72 -10.55 32.51
N ASP A 156 -4.32 -11.27 33.45
CA ASP A 156 -3.81 -12.56 33.90
C ASP A 156 -3.79 -13.58 32.75
N TYR A 157 -2.66 -14.26 32.57
CA TYR A 157 -2.48 -15.27 31.53
C TYR A 157 -1.93 -16.59 32.05
N ILE A 158 -2.05 -17.63 31.24
CA ILE A 158 -1.49 -18.96 31.45
C ILE A 158 -0.67 -19.31 30.20
N SER A 159 0.48 -19.96 30.41
CA SER A 159 1.32 -20.51 29.34
C SER A 159 1.38 -22.03 29.47
N PRO A 160 0.49 -22.78 28.79
CA PRO A 160 0.44 -24.25 28.88
C PRO A 160 1.71 -24.93 28.38
N ASP A 161 2.40 -24.31 27.42
CA ASP A 161 3.68 -24.73 26.85
C ASP A 161 4.48 -23.49 26.41
N SER A 162 5.80 -23.62 26.31
CA SER A 162 6.73 -22.56 25.86
C SER A 162 6.39 -22.12 24.44
N GLY A 163 5.58 -21.07 24.29
CA GLY A 163 5.15 -20.53 23.00
C GLY A 163 3.66 -20.23 22.87
N PHE A 164 2.84 -20.56 23.87
CA PHE A 164 1.39 -20.29 23.84
C PHE A 164 0.92 -19.55 25.06
N TYR A 165 0.05 -18.57 24.84
CA TYR A 165 -0.44 -17.74 25.90
C TYR A 165 -1.95 -17.55 25.78
N LEU A 166 -2.63 -17.61 26.91
CA LEU A 166 -4.09 -17.50 27.00
C LEU A 166 -4.46 -16.69 28.22
N HIS A 167 -5.46 -15.81 28.09
CA HIS A 167 -6.03 -15.19 29.28
C HIS A 167 -6.64 -16.25 30.20
N LYS A 168 -6.55 -16.07 31.53
CA LYS A 168 -7.26 -16.94 32.49
C LYS A 168 -8.77 -16.98 32.24
N LYS A 169 -9.37 -15.89 31.74
CA LYS A 169 -10.79 -15.85 31.31
C LYS A 169 -11.04 -16.75 30.09
N CYS A 170 -10.11 -16.76 29.14
CA CYS A 170 -10.20 -17.56 27.92
C CYS A 170 -9.99 -19.05 28.20
N PHE A 171 -9.18 -19.38 29.20
CA PHE A 171 -9.01 -20.75 29.69
C PHE A 171 -10.32 -21.37 30.19
N ASN A 172 -11.14 -20.58 30.87
CA ASN A 172 -12.35 -21.05 31.54
C ASN A 172 -13.63 -20.85 30.70
N LEU A 173 -13.50 -20.68 29.37
CA LEU A 173 -14.67 -20.48 28.51
C LEU A 173 -15.56 -21.74 28.48
N PRO A 174 -16.89 -21.57 28.50
CA PRO A 174 -17.81 -22.69 28.29
C PRO A 174 -17.71 -23.23 26.85
N LEU A 175 -17.84 -24.54 26.69
CA LEU A 175 -17.83 -25.18 25.36
C LEU A 175 -19.11 -24.92 24.57
N GLU A 176 -20.21 -24.68 25.26
CA GLU A 176 -21.53 -24.46 24.71
C GLU A 176 -22.17 -23.26 25.42
N ILE A 177 -22.78 -22.35 24.65
CA ILE A 177 -23.54 -21.21 25.17
C ILE A 177 -24.88 -21.05 24.46
N SER A 178 -25.88 -20.56 25.19
CA SER A 178 -27.09 -19.98 24.61
C SER A 178 -26.90 -18.47 24.45
N HIS A 179 -27.15 -17.92 23.25
CA HIS A 179 -26.95 -16.49 22.98
C HIS A 179 -28.27 -15.78 22.63
N LEU A 180 -28.47 -14.57 23.16
CA LEU A 180 -29.74 -13.83 22.98
C LEU A 180 -30.06 -13.47 21.53
N SER A 181 -29.01 -13.30 20.70
CA SER A 181 -29.13 -13.03 19.26
C SER A 181 -29.23 -14.30 18.41
N HIS A 182 -29.20 -15.48 19.02
CA HIS A 182 -29.33 -16.77 18.32
C HIS A 182 -29.99 -17.79 19.27
N ARG A 183 -31.31 -17.72 19.40
CA ARG A 183 -32.08 -18.39 20.47
C ARG A 183 -32.48 -19.84 20.16
N TYR A 184 -32.51 -20.21 18.89
CA TYR A 184 -33.03 -21.50 18.44
C TYR A 184 -32.00 -22.63 18.50
N HIS A 185 -30.70 -22.33 18.44
CA HIS A 185 -29.65 -23.32 18.68
C HIS A 185 -28.53 -22.76 19.55
N SER A 186 -27.87 -23.63 20.30
CA SER A 186 -26.66 -23.31 21.04
C SER A 186 -25.49 -23.00 20.10
N LEU A 187 -24.58 -22.16 20.58
CA LEU A 187 -23.30 -21.91 19.93
C LEU A 187 -22.22 -22.74 20.61
N PHE A 188 -21.40 -23.42 19.81
CA PHE A 188 -20.29 -24.24 20.28
C PHE A 188 -18.97 -23.51 20.04
N LEU A 189 -18.07 -23.56 21.01
CA LEU A 189 -16.72 -23.03 20.89
C LEU A 189 -15.92 -23.94 19.94
N GLN A 190 -15.45 -23.40 18.81
CA GLN A 190 -14.73 -24.17 17.79
C GLN A 190 -13.79 -23.30 16.93
N PHE A 191 -12.99 -23.94 16.07
CA PHE A 191 -12.21 -23.23 15.06
C PHE A 191 -13.10 -22.68 13.95
N ASN A 192 -12.75 -21.50 13.43
CA ASN A 192 -13.45 -20.90 12.28
C ASN A 192 -12.98 -21.47 10.95
N SER A 193 -13.14 -22.78 10.77
CA SER A 193 -12.69 -23.50 9.55
C SER A 193 -13.38 -23.03 8.28
N ASP A 194 -14.61 -22.53 8.39
CA ASP A 194 -15.39 -22.01 7.26
C ASP A 194 -15.06 -20.53 6.94
N HIS A 195 -14.13 -19.90 7.67
CA HIS A 195 -13.77 -18.47 7.55
C HIS A 195 -14.98 -17.52 7.51
N LEU A 196 -15.99 -17.79 8.34
CA LEU A 196 -17.20 -16.99 8.36
C LEU A 196 -16.96 -15.70 9.18
N PRO A 197 -17.53 -14.55 8.75
CA PRO A 197 -17.45 -13.32 9.51
C PRO A 197 -18.30 -13.39 10.77
N CYS A 198 -17.82 -12.75 11.83
CA CYS A 198 -18.58 -12.59 13.07
C CYS A 198 -19.86 -11.76 12.80
N LYS A 199 -21.01 -12.21 13.27
CA LYS A 199 -22.31 -11.55 13.03
C LYS A 199 -22.51 -10.23 13.79
N ILE A 200 -21.54 -9.83 14.62
CA ILE A 200 -21.60 -8.60 15.44
C ILE A 200 -20.62 -7.54 14.94
N CYS A 201 -19.34 -7.90 14.77
CA CYS A 201 -18.33 -6.94 14.26
C CYS A 201 -18.14 -7.01 12.75
N PHE A 202 -18.69 -8.03 12.07
CA PHE A 202 -18.53 -8.31 10.64
C PHE A 202 -17.10 -8.63 10.19
N GLU A 203 -16.17 -8.76 11.13
CA GLU A 203 -14.79 -9.14 10.84
C GLU A 203 -14.63 -10.67 10.83
N THR A 204 -13.78 -11.15 9.93
CA THR A 204 -13.42 -12.57 9.86
C THR A 204 -12.19 -12.82 10.71
N GLN A 205 -12.36 -13.61 11.76
CA GLN A 205 -11.23 -14.07 12.56
C GLN A 205 -10.72 -15.36 11.93
N HIS A 206 -9.53 -15.30 11.33
CA HIS A 206 -8.89 -16.44 10.70
C HIS A 206 -8.21 -17.39 11.71
N ARG A 207 -8.02 -16.95 12.96
CA ARG A 207 -7.20 -17.65 13.97
C ARG A 207 -7.85 -17.66 15.34
N GLY A 208 -7.57 -18.66 16.16
CA GLY A 208 -8.16 -18.78 17.49
C GLY A 208 -9.57 -19.39 17.46
N LEU A 209 -10.31 -19.16 18.53
CA LEU A 209 -11.60 -19.81 18.77
C LEU A 209 -12.76 -18.83 18.61
N VAL A 210 -13.87 -19.34 18.09
CA VAL A 210 -15.12 -18.61 17.91
C VAL A 210 -16.29 -19.44 18.42
N TYR A 211 -17.38 -18.79 18.80
CA TYR A 211 -18.65 -19.47 19.06
C TYR A 211 -19.44 -19.58 17.76
N CYS A 212 -19.82 -20.80 17.38
CA CYS A 212 -20.45 -21.06 16.10
C CYS A 212 -21.67 -21.98 16.21
N CYS A 213 -22.74 -21.61 15.51
CA CYS A 213 -23.83 -22.51 15.17
C CYS A 213 -23.55 -23.12 13.80
N SER A 214 -23.27 -24.40 13.80
CA SER A 214 -22.96 -25.19 12.61
C SER A 214 -24.11 -25.33 11.61
N ILE A 215 -25.36 -25.22 12.08
CA ILE A 215 -26.58 -25.34 11.26
C ILE A 215 -26.87 -24.00 10.58
N CYS A 216 -26.91 -22.92 11.36
CA CYS A 216 -27.25 -21.58 10.87
C CYS A 216 -26.07 -20.81 10.28
N LYS A 217 -24.84 -21.38 10.32
CA LYS A 217 -23.60 -20.70 9.91
C LYS A 217 -23.45 -19.34 10.61
N PHE A 218 -23.78 -19.32 11.90
CA PHE A 218 -23.76 -18.12 12.74
C PHE A 218 -22.48 -18.14 13.59
N VAL A 219 -21.60 -17.16 13.42
CA VAL A 219 -20.31 -17.08 14.12
C VAL A 219 -20.24 -15.81 14.96
N LEU A 220 -19.71 -15.93 16.18
CA LEU A 220 -19.35 -14.82 17.05
C LEU A 220 -17.91 -14.98 17.53
N HIS A 221 -17.13 -13.89 17.49
CA HIS A 221 -15.88 -13.83 18.25
C HIS A 221 -16.17 -13.92 19.75
N ILE A 222 -15.22 -14.44 20.53
CA ILE A 222 -15.34 -14.55 21.99
C ILE A 222 -15.71 -13.20 22.63
N GLU A 223 -15.08 -12.12 22.20
CA GLU A 223 -15.34 -10.78 22.74
C GLU A 223 -16.66 -10.17 22.26
N CYS A 224 -17.21 -10.72 21.19
CA CYS A 224 -18.52 -10.32 20.68
C CYS A 224 -19.66 -11.06 21.37
N VAL A 225 -19.42 -12.10 22.18
CA VAL A 225 -20.48 -12.78 22.95
C VAL A 225 -21.10 -11.85 23.99
N SER A 226 -20.26 -11.04 24.65
CA SER A 226 -20.69 -10.11 25.69
C SER A 226 -20.00 -8.75 25.51
N PRO A 227 -20.32 -8.01 24.43
CA PRO A 227 -19.63 -6.76 24.16
C PRO A 227 -20.06 -5.69 25.18
N PRO A 228 -19.27 -4.64 25.45
CA PRO A 228 -19.56 -3.68 26.51
C PRO A 228 -20.98 -3.10 26.39
N PRO A 229 -21.74 -2.99 27.50
CA PRO A 229 -23.12 -2.49 27.46
C PRO A 229 -23.20 -0.98 27.19
N ILE A 230 -22.17 -0.24 27.61
CA ILE A 230 -22.02 1.19 27.40
C ILE A 230 -20.61 1.42 26.86
N ILE A 231 -20.49 2.25 25.84
CA ILE A 231 -19.21 2.71 25.30
C ILE A 231 -19.17 4.23 25.39
N GLU A 232 -18.15 4.73 26.08
CA GLU A 232 -17.87 6.15 26.27
C GLU A 232 -16.47 6.46 25.72
N ASP A 233 -16.43 7.18 24.60
CA ASP A 233 -15.18 7.69 24.04
C ASP A 233 -15.44 9.07 23.41
N PRO A 234 -15.25 10.16 24.20
CA PRO A 234 -15.43 11.53 23.72
C PRO A 234 -14.58 11.89 22.49
N SER A 235 -13.52 11.13 22.20
CA SER A 235 -12.64 11.37 21.04
C SER A 235 -13.27 10.92 19.71
N THR A 236 -14.26 10.02 19.76
CA THR A 236 -15.00 9.51 18.59
C THR A 236 -16.42 10.07 18.55
N HIS A 237 -17.09 10.13 19.70
CA HIS A 237 -18.42 10.72 19.83
C HIS A 237 -18.64 11.31 21.24
N GLU A 238 -19.28 12.47 21.32
CA GLU A 238 -19.44 13.22 22.58
C GLU A 238 -20.34 12.54 23.62
N HIS A 239 -21.24 11.65 23.18
CA HIS A 239 -22.23 11.00 24.03
C HIS A 239 -21.99 9.49 24.16
N PRO A 240 -22.43 8.85 25.26
CA PRO A 240 -22.35 7.41 25.41
C PRO A 240 -23.24 6.68 24.40
N PHE A 241 -22.76 5.55 23.90
CA PHE A 241 -23.56 4.59 23.16
C PHE A 241 -23.99 3.43 24.06
N THR A 242 -25.29 3.13 24.05
CA THR A 242 -25.88 2.00 24.78
C THR A 242 -26.14 0.84 23.84
N ARG A 243 -25.68 -0.36 24.21
CA ARG A 243 -25.85 -1.59 23.44
C ARG A 243 -27.31 -2.07 23.45
N CYS A 244 -27.83 -2.42 22.29
CA CYS A 244 -29.11 -3.10 22.12
C CYS A 244 -28.89 -4.49 21.47
N LEU A 245 -29.16 -5.55 22.24
CA LEU A 245 -29.08 -6.94 21.78
C LEU A 245 -30.47 -7.43 21.36
N ARG A 246 -30.80 -7.38 20.07
CA ARG A 246 -32.05 -7.95 19.54
C ARG A 246 -31.92 -8.27 18.05
N GLU A 247 -32.59 -9.33 17.61
CA GLU A 247 -32.65 -9.76 16.22
C GLU A 247 -33.57 -8.84 15.40
N TRP A 248 -33.16 -7.59 15.19
CA TRP A 248 -33.77 -6.68 14.23
C TRP A 248 -32.71 -6.15 13.28
N SER A 249 -33.06 -6.10 12.00
CA SER A 249 -32.26 -5.46 10.97
C SER A 249 -32.40 -3.94 11.08
N PHE A 250 -31.31 -3.21 10.97
CA PHE A 250 -31.29 -1.75 10.98
C PHE A 250 -30.27 -1.23 9.95
N ASN A 251 -30.47 -0.03 9.42
CA ASN A 251 -29.43 0.63 8.65
C ASN A 251 -28.56 1.43 9.62
N CYS A 252 -27.24 1.23 9.57
CA CYS A 252 -26.35 1.99 10.41
C CYS A 252 -26.27 3.44 9.94
N ASP A 253 -26.55 4.40 10.82
CA ASP A 253 -26.55 5.84 10.49
C ASP A 253 -25.17 6.37 10.09
N VAL A 254 -24.10 5.62 10.35
CA VAL A 254 -22.73 6.03 10.07
C VAL A 254 -22.24 5.50 8.73
N CYS A 255 -22.40 4.20 8.46
CA CYS A 255 -21.87 3.59 7.25
C CYS A 255 -22.92 3.30 6.17
N GLY A 256 -24.22 3.49 6.49
CA GLY A 256 -25.34 3.21 5.61
C GLY A 256 -25.60 1.73 5.33
N THR A 257 -24.78 0.81 5.86
CA THR A 257 -24.94 -0.62 5.61
C THR A 257 -25.84 -1.29 6.64
N LEU A 258 -26.42 -2.43 6.25
CA LEU A 258 -27.34 -3.20 7.08
C LEU A 258 -26.60 -3.80 8.28
N GLY A 259 -27.03 -3.44 9.49
CA GLY A 259 -26.69 -4.09 10.75
C GLY A 259 -27.74 -5.09 11.17
N ASN A 260 -27.30 -6.18 11.79
CA ASN A 260 -28.16 -7.20 12.35
C ASN A 260 -27.70 -7.53 13.77
N TYR A 261 -28.62 -7.97 14.62
CA TYR A 261 -28.39 -8.57 15.95
C TYR A 261 -27.90 -7.66 17.08
N VAL A 262 -26.98 -6.73 16.81
CA VAL A 262 -26.43 -5.80 17.80
C VAL A 262 -26.30 -4.42 17.20
N SER A 263 -27.01 -3.47 17.81
CA SER A 263 -26.84 -2.04 17.54
C SER A 263 -26.31 -1.33 18.79
N TYR A 264 -25.70 -0.18 18.56
CA TYR A 264 -25.31 0.74 19.59
C TYR A 264 -26.08 2.04 19.37
N ASN A 265 -26.83 2.44 20.38
CA ASN A 265 -27.77 3.53 20.28
C ASN A 265 -27.30 4.70 21.13
N CYS A 266 -27.18 5.89 20.52
CA CYS A 266 -27.02 7.13 21.26
C CYS A 266 -28.40 7.78 21.40
N SER A 267 -28.94 7.82 22.62
CA SER A 267 -30.25 8.44 22.87
C SER A 267 -30.25 9.94 22.64
N THR A 268 -29.13 10.62 22.90
CA THR A 268 -29.02 12.08 22.76
C THR A 268 -29.02 12.51 21.29
N CYS A 269 -28.28 11.79 20.44
CA CYS A 269 -28.21 12.08 19.00
C CYS A 269 -29.22 11.29 18.16
N SER A 270 -30.00 10.40 18.77
CA SER A 270 -30.92 9.48 18.09
C SER A 270 -30.23 8.65 17.00
N LEU A 271 -29.00 8.19 17.27
CA LEU A 271 -28.19 7.41 16.33
C LEU A 271 -28.26 5.92 16.64
N MET A 272 -28.22 5.09 15.61
CA MET A 272 -28.11 3.64 15.65
C MET A 272 -26.93 3.17 14.78
N VAL A 273 -25.91 2.60 15.41
CA VAL A 273 -24.64 2.30 14.74
C VAL A 273 -24.12 0.89 14.99
N HIS A 274 -23.27 0.38 14.08
CA HIS A 274 -22.51 -0.85 14.33
C HIS A 274 -21.44 -0.63 15.40
N LYS A 275 -21.03 -1.72 16.06
CA LYS A 275 -19.89 -1.70 17.01
C LYS A 275 -18.64 -1.06 16.39
N LYS A 276 -18.30 -1.45 15.16
CA LYS A 276 -17.12 -0.94 14.43
C LYS A 276 -17.21 0.55 14.05
N CYS A 277 -18.42 1.07 13.92
CA CYS A 277 -18.64 2.47 13.55
C CYS A 277 -18.49 3.42 14.74
N ILE A 278 -18.46 2.91 15.98
CA ILE A 278 -18.27 3.73 17.19
C ILE A 278 -16.82 4.18 17.31
N SER A 279 -15.87 3.31 16.95
CA SER A 279 -14.43 3.59 17.03
C SER A 279 -13.91 4.52 15.94
N LEU A 280 -14.80 5.02 15.06
CA LEU A 280 -14.41 5.88 13.96
C LEU A 280 -13.89 7.24 14.46
N PRO A 281 -12.72 7.68 13.99
CA PRO A 281 -12.14 8.95 14.43
C PRO A 281 -13.03 10.12 14.00
N ARG A 282 -13.31 11.03 14.94
CA ARG A 282 -14.11 12.22 14.65
C ARG A 282 -13.41 13.19 13.69
N PHE A 283 -12.08 13.28 13.78
CA PHE A 283 -11.26 14.16 12.96
C PHE A 283 -10.17 13.34 12.29
N ILE A 284 -10.07 13.48 10.97
CA ILE A 284 -9.04 12.84 10.16
C ILE A 284 -8.37 13.86 9.26
N LYS A 285 -7.15 13.56 8.86
CA LYS A 285 -6.44 14.27 7.81
C LYS A 285 -6.14 13.29 6.69
N SER A 286 -6.60 13.65 5.49
CA SER A 286 -6.36 12.88 4.27
C SER A 286 -4.99 13.21 3.71
N LEU A 287 -4.26 12.20 3.25
CA LEU A 287 -3.05 12.38 2.46
C LEU A 287 -3.35 12.99 1.08
N TRP A 288 -4.61 12.96 0.65
CA TRP A 288 -5.04 13.42 -0.67
C TRP A 288 -5.81 14.73 -0.61
N HIS A 289 -5.94 15.36 0.57
CA HIS A 289 -6.65 16.62 0.69
C HIS A 289 -5.97 17.55 1.69
N ASP A 290 -5.77 18.80 1.31
CA ASP A 290 -5.00 19.77 2.11
C ASP A 290 -5.71 20.18 3.40
N HIS A 291 -7.04 20.23 3.45
CA HIS A 291 -7.74 20.59 4.69
C HIS A 291 -7.96 19.38 5.59
N PRO A 292 -8.02 19.58 6.92
CA PRO A 292 -8.51 18.54 7.82
C PRO A 292 -10.01 18.31 7.60
N ILE A 293 -10.47 17.09 7.89
CA ILE A 293 -11.81 16.60 7.57
C ILE A 293 -12.45 16.06 8.84
N SER A 294 -13.73 16.34 9.06
CA SER A 294 -14.46 15.87 10.24
C SER A 294 -15.63 14.96 9.87
N HIS A 295 -15.88 13.98 10.72
CA HIS A 295 -17.03 13.10 10.61
C HIS A 295 -18.32 13.85 10.95
N LYS A 296 -19.30 13.79 10.06
CA LYS A 296 -20.67 14.26 10.28
C LYS A 296 -21.62 13.10 10.08
N TYR A 297 -22.53 12.89 11.04
CA TYR A 297 -23.52 11.82 10.98
C TYR A 297 -24.65 12.11 9.98
N PHE A 298 -25.00 13.38 9.83
CA PHE A 298 -25.98 13.85 8.87
C PHE A 298 -25.48 15.15 8.26
N VAL A 299 -25.66 15.31 6.96
CA VAL A 299 -25.32 16.55 6.26
C VAL A 299 -26.61 17.21 5.83
N VAL A 300 -26.95 18.32 6.49
CA VAL A 300 -28.05 19.17 6.05
C VAL A 300 -27.52 20.06 4.92
N ASP A 301 -27.85 19.71 3.69
CA ASP A 301 -27.65 20.57 2.53
C ASP A 301 -29.02 21.06 2.04
N ASN A 302 -29.32 22.34 2.26
CA ASN A 302 -30.58 22.95 1.84
C ASN A 302 -30.63 23.21 0.33
N GLU A 303 -29.51 23.05 -0.38
CA GLU A 303 -29.42 23.31 -1.83
C GLU A 303 -29.67 22.05 -2.68
N CYS A 304 -29.92 20.88 -2.05
CA CYS A 304 -30.12 19.59 -2.74
C CYS A 304 -29.03 19.30 -3.79
N THR A 305 -27.79 19.71 -3.53
CA THR A 305 -26.68 19.42 -4.44
C THR A 305 -26.17 18.01 -4.20
N THR A 306 -26.03 17.24 -5.27
CA THR A 306 -25.40 15.91 -5.20
C THR A 306 -23.89 16.10 -5.07
N HIS A 307 -23.28 15.36 -4.13
CA HIS A 307 -21.84 15.40 -3.90
C HIS A 307 -21.25 14.04 -4.17
N ASP A 308 -20.30 13.96 -5.10
CA ASP A 308 -19.60 12.73 -5.42
C ASP A 308 -18.41 12.54 -4.48
N CYS A 309 -18.24 11.32 -3.97
CA CYS A 309 -17.07 10.97 -3.19
C CYS A 309 -15.83 10.93 -4.11
N PRO A 310 -14.73 11.64 -3.83
CA PRO A 310 -13.55 11.69 -4.70
C PRO A 310 -12.74 10.38 -4.74
N VAL A 311 -13.10 9.40 -3.92
CA VAL A 311 -12.41 8.09 -3.83
C VAL A 311 -13.05 7.07 -4.75
N CYS A 312 -14.36 6.81 -4.57
CA CYS A 312 -15.10 5.87 -5.39
C CYS A 312 -15.82 6.54 -6.56
N HIS A 313 -15.92 7.87 -6.54
CA HIS A 313 -16.68 8.68 -7.48
C HIS A 313 -18.18 8.33 -7.52
N GLU A 314 -18.75 7.79 -6.44
CA GLU A 314 -20.19 7.58 -6.32
C GLU A 314 -20.83 8.68 -5.47
N GLU A 315 -22.11 8.92 -5.68
CA GLU A 315 -22.88 9.91 -4.92
C GLU A 315 -22.85 9.59 -3.42
N VAL A 316 -22.60 10.60 -2.59
CA VAL A 316 -22.65 10.47 -1.13
C VAL A 316 -24.08 10.52 -0.65
N ASN A 317 -24.52 9.43 -0.01
CA ASN A 317 -25.80 9.42 0.69
C ASN A 317 -25.73 10.31 1.93
N MET A 318 -26.29 11.52 1.83
CA MET A 318 -26.30 12.54 2.88
C MET A 318 -27.16 12.18 4.10
N ALA A 319 -27.99 11.14 4.00
CA ALA A 319 -28.75 10.58 5.11
C ALA A 319 -27.91 9.65 6.01
N CYS A 320 -26.65 9.39 5.63
CA CYS A 320 -25.71 8.59 6.40
C CYS A 320 -24.43 9.39 6.70
N GLY A 321 -23.63 8.86 7.63
CA GLY A 321 -22.38 9.46 8.04
C GLY A 321 -21.37 9.62 6.89
N SER A 322 -20.71 10.77 6.87
CA SER A 322 -19.69 11.13 5.89
C SER A 322 -18.57 11.95 6.53
N TYR A 323 -17.42 11.97 5.87
CA TYR A 323 -16.28 12.80 6.25
C TYR A 323 -16.24 14.05 5.37
N ASN A 324 -16.34 15.23 5.99
CA ASN A 324 -16.58 16.48 5.26
C ASN A 324 -15.51 17.52 5.59
N CYS A 325 -15.03 18.21 4.55
CA CYS A 325 -14.24 19.41 4.72
C CYS A 325 -15.16 20.62 4.97
N SER A 326 -14.78 21.50 5.90
CA SER A 326 -15.53 22.75 6.17
C SER A 326 -15.17 23.89 5.21
N LYS A 327 -14.04 23.81 4.50
CA LYS A 327 -13.51 24.88 3.63
C LYS A 327 -13.81 24.67 2.15
N CYS A 328 -14.08 23.44 1.73
CA CYS A 328 -14.36 23.11 0.33
C CYS A 328 -15.38 21.97 0.23
N LYS A 329 -15.89 21.73 -0.99
CA LYS A 329 -16.85 20.67 -1.30
C LYS A 329 -16.19 19.28 -1.38
N PHE A 330 -15.43 18.91 -0.37
CA PHE A 330 -14.75 17.62 -0.29
C PHE A 330 -15.46 16.74 0.75
N ILE A 331 -16.15 15.69 0.26
CA ILE A 331 -16.96 14.78 1.07
C ILE A 331 -16.60 13.34 0.71
N ILE A 332 -16.37 12.49 1.70
CA ILE A 332 -16.01 11.07 1.51
C ILE A 332 -16.98 10.17 2.27
N HIS A 333 -17.39 9.05 1.67
CA HIS A 333 -18.13 8.01 2.40
C HIS A 333 -17.28 7.44 3.55
N VAL A 334 -17.91 7.15 4.69
CA VAL A 334 -17.22 6.47 5.80
C VAL A 334 -16.60 5.13 5.36
N ASN A 335 -17.29 4.35 4.52
CA ASN A 335 -16.76 3.08 4.01
C ASN A 335 -15.51 3.26 3.15
N CYS A 336 -15.48 4.27 2.28
CA CYS A 336 -14.29 4.59 1.49
C CYS A 336 -13.11 4.99 2.38
N ALA A 337 -13.36 5.73 3.46
CA ALA A 337 -12.33 6.08 4.43
C ALA A 337 -11.82 4.86 5.22
N LEU A 338 -12.70 3.91 5.56
CA LEU A 338 -12.36 2.66 6.25
C LEU A 338 -11.55 1.70 5.37
N GLU A 339 -12.01 1.45 4.14
CA GLU A 339 -11.33 0.56 3.19
C GLU A 339 -9.94 1.07 2.82
N ASN A 340 -9.76 2.40 2.82
CA ASN A 340 -8.49 3.05 2.52
C ASN A 340 -7.89 3.72 3.76
N ALA A 341 -7.98 3.08 4.93
CA ALA A 341 -7.52 3.65 6.20
C ALA A 341 -6.08 4.18 6.17
N GLN A 342 -5.20 3.58 5.37
CA GLN A 342 -3.81 4.02 5.15
C GLN A 342 -3.67 5.41 4.52
N TRP A 343 -4.73 5.95 3.90
CA TRP A 343 -4.75 7.30 3.31
C TRP A 343 -5.17 8.38 4.31
N TYR A 344 -5.51 8.00 5.53
CA TYR A 344 -6.01 8.89 6.55
C TYR A 344 -5.31 8.63 7.88
N TYR A 345 -5.15 9.67 8.68
CA TYR A 345 -4.73 9.50 10.06
C TYR A 345 -5.62 10.30 10.99
N LYS A 346 -5.83 9.76 12.20
CA LYS A 346 -6.58 10.41 13.27
C LYS A 346 -5.81 11.64 13.74
N ILE A 347 -6.50 12.76 13.89
CA ILE A 347 -5.96 13.98 14.46
C ILE A 347 -6.75 14.37 15.71
N SER A 348 -6.09 15.06 16.64
CA SER A 348 -6.78 15.63 17.81
C SER A 348 -7.63 16.84 17.41
N LYS A 349 -8.54 17.25 18.29
CA LYS A 349 -9.31 18.48 18.09
C LYS A 349 -8.39 19.71 18.03
N ASP A 350 -7.39 19.77 18.90
CA ASP A 350 -6.43 20.87 18.94
C ASP A 350 -5.62 20.97 17.64
N ASP A 351 -5.21 19.83 17.07
CA ASP A 351 -4.47 19.81 15.81
C ASP A 351 -5.37 20.13 14.62
N PHE A 352 -6.64 19.71 14.66
CA PHE A 352 -7.65 20.10 13.68
C PHE A 352 -7.80 21.63 13.63
N ASP A 353 -7.96 22.26 14.80
CA ASP A 353 -8.12 23.72 14.89
C ASP A 353 -6.85 24.47 14.48
N LYS A 354 -5.66 23.98 14.87
CA LYS A 354 -4.36 24.54 14.42
C LYS A 354 -4.20 24.48 12.90
N LEU A 355 -4.48 23.33 12.28
CA LEU A 355 -4.38 23.18 10.82
C LEU A 355 -5.36 24.09 10.09
N LEU A 356 -6.58 24.23 10.61
CA LEU A 356 -7.59 25.11 10.03
C LEU A 356 -7.16 26.58 10.10
N ASN A 357 -6.52 26.99 11.19
CA ASN A 357 -6.03 28.37 11.39
C ASN A 357 -4.75 28.65 10.58
N ALA A 358 -3.80 27.72 10.55
CA ALA A 358 -2.57 27.86 9.76
C ALA A 358 -2.86 28.06 8.26
N MET A 359 -3.93 27.46 7.74
CA MET A 359 -4.35 27.61 6.34
C MET A 359 -4.92 29.01 6.03
N LEU A 360 -5.38 29.75 7.04
CA LEU A 360 -5.79 31.15 6.88
C LEU A 360 -4.59 32.11 6.81
N GLU A 361 -3.39 31.66 7.22
CA GLU A 361 -2.17 32.47 7.30
C GLU A 361 -1.15 32.22 6.15
N VAL A 362 -1.50 31.34 5.19
CA VAL A 362 -0.62 30.81 4.10
C VAL A 362 0.02 31.88 3.19
N GLY A 363 -0.37 33.14 3.31
CA GLY A 363 0.23 34.25 2.58
C GLY A 363 1.68 34.61 2.96
N THR A 364 2.33 33.98 3.95
CA THR A 364 3.55 34.54 4.57
C THR A 364 4.80 33.65 4.67
N MET A 365 4.85 32.45 4.08
CA MET A 365 6.05 31.59 4.22
C MET A 365 6.74 31.28 2.88
N ASN A 366 7.73 32.11 2.54
CA ASN A 366 8.83 31.89 1.59
C ASN A 366 8.41 31.64 0.12
N PRO A 367 8.01 32.67 -0.64
CA PRO A 367 7.61 32.53 -2.04
C PRO A 367 8.77 32.07 -2.92
N SER A 368 8.47 31.36 -4.01
CA SER A 368 9.47 30.92 -4.98
C SER A 368 10.00 32.07 -5.85
N PHE A 369 9.23 33.15 -5.97
CA PHE A 369 9.64 34.31 -6.73
C PHE A 369 9.11 35.60 -6.11
N PHE A 370 9.81 36.70 -6.41
CA PHE A 370 9.37 38.05 -6.14
C PHE A 370 9.16 38.79 -7.45
N VAL A 371 8.01 39.46 -7.59
CA VAL A 371 7.72 40.23 -8.79
C VAL A 371 8.47 41.56 -8.72
N ARG A 372 9.29 41.84 -9.73
CA ARG A 372 10.03 43.11 -9.86
C ARG A 372 9.28 44.10 -10.73
N ASN A 373 8.68 43.63 -11.82
CA ASN A 373 7.96 44.48 -12.77
C ASN A 373 6.67 43.81 -13.25
N MET A 374 5.61 44.61 -13.39
CA MET A 374 4.30 44.20 -13.90
C MET A 374 3.83 45.13 -15.00
N ILE A 375 3.20 44.56 -16.02
CA ILE A 375 2.50 45.33 -17.04
C ILE A 375 1.02 44.97 -17.00
N LYS A 376 0.17 45.99 -17.14
CA LYS A 376 -1.28 45.83 -17.27
C LYS A 376 -1.63 45.74 -18.76
N VAL A 377 -2.15 44.60 -19.19
CA VAL A 377 -2.67 44.40 -20.55
C VAL A 377 -4.18 44.14 -20.43
N GLY A 378 -4.97 45.17 -20.72
CA GLY A 378 -6.42 45.16 -20.44
C GLY A 378 -6.70 45.12 -18.93
N GLU A 379 -7.46 44.12 -18.47
CA GLU A 379 -7.74 43.91 -17.04
C GLU A 379 -6.76 42.95 -16.35
N LYS A 380 -5.88 42.27 -17.11
CA LYS A 380 -4.93 41.29 -16.56
C LYS A 380 -3.61 41.96 -16.18
N MET A 381 -3.14 41.66 -14.96
CA MET A 381 -1.78 41.97 -14.51
C MET A 381 -0.84 40.84 -14.94
N ILE A 382 0.25 41.17 -15.62
CA ILE A 382 1.24 40.22 -16.10
C ILE A 382 2.58 40.52 -15.44
N ASN A 383 3.16 39.52 -14.78
CA ASN A 383 4.49 39.60 -14.17
C ASN A 383 5.54 39.53 -15.28
N MET A 384 6.12 40.68 -15.63
CA MET A 384 7.10 40.76 -16.72
C MET A 384 8.49 40.37 -16.29
N GLU A 385 8.85 40.70 -15.04
CA GLU A 385 10.18 40.44 -14.50
C GLU A 385 10.06 39.91 -13.08
N ILE A 386 10.77 38.81 -12.80
CA ILE A 386 10.76 38.14 -11.51
C ILE A 386 12.18 37.85 -11.02
N GLU A 387 12.39 37.97 -9.72
CA GLU A 387 13.53 37.36 -9.04
C GLU A 387 13.11 35.96 -8.59
N HIS A 388 13.81 34.91 -9.02
CA HIS A 388 13.43 33.53 -8.77
C HIS A 388 14.48 32.83 -7.91
N PHE A 389 14.07 32.09 -6.86
CA PHE A 389 15.00 31.52 -5.87
C PHE A 389 16.10 30.61 -6.48
N SER A 390 15.83 30.01 -7.65
CA SER A 390 16.70 29.00 -8.25
C SER A 390 17.81 29.59 -9.11
N HIS A 391 17.79 30.89 -9.36
CA HIS A 391 18.72 31.55 -10.29
C HIS A 391 19.08 32.94 -9.78
N GLN A 392 20.32 33.36 -10.01
CA GLN A 392 20.84 34.60 -9.43
C GLN A 392 20.34 35.86 -10.17
N HIS A 393 20.18 35.78 -11.49
CA HIS A 393 19.69 36.89 -12.30
C HIS A 393 18.16 36.92 -12.33
N ASN A 394 17.62 38.11 -12.58
CA ASN A 394 16.20 38.27 -12.84
C ASN A 394 15.80 37.55 -14.12
N LEU A 395 14.58 37.02 -14.14
CA LEU A 395 13.99 36.38 -15.31
C LEU A 395 12.92 37.28 -15.92
N VAL A 396 12.97 37.41 -17.23
CA VAL A 396 12.05 38.23 -18.03
C VAL A 396 11.11 37.31 -18.81
N LEU A 397 9.83 37.68 -18.87
CA LEU A 397 8.83 36.96 -19.64
C LEU A 397 9.05 37.20 -21.15
N SER A 398 9.09 36.12 -21.92
CA SER A 398 9.21 36.16 -23.38
C SER A 398 8.16 35.25 -24.04
N ASP A 399 7.59 35.73 -25.14
CA ASP A 399 6.67 34.98 -26.00
C ASP A 399 7.35 34.45 -27.28
N GLU A 400 8.60 34.85 -27.53
CA GLU A 400 9.32 34.49 -28.76
C GLU A 400 10.05 33.15 -28.62
N VAL A 401 9.40 32.07 -29.07
CA VAL A 401 10.04 30.74 -29.18
C VAL A 401 10.79 30.65 -30.51
N LYS A 402 11.97 31.27 -30.59
CA LYS A 402 12.81 31.27 -31.82
C LYS A 402 13.65 29.99 -31.99
N GLU A 403 13.94 29.28 -30.89
CA GLU A 403 14.83 28.11 -30.86
C GLU A 403 14.25 26.99 -29.98
N ARG A 404 14.77 25.77 -30.14
CA ARG A 404 14.40 24.60 -29.34
C ARG A 404 14.96 24.72 -27.92
N ARG A 405 14.19 25.35 -27.03
CA ARG A 405 14.58 25.59 -25.64
C ARG A 405 13.89 24.61 -24.69
N TYR A 406 14.62 24.18 -23.67
CA TYR A 406 14.10 23.28 -22.64
C TYR A 406 14.05 24.00 -21.30
N CYS A 407 13.00 23.72 -20.54
CA CYS A 407 12.81 24.27 -19.20
C CYS A 407 13.80 23.64 -18.21
N ASP A 408 14.55 24.48 -17.50
CA ASP A 408 15.46 24.11 -16.41
C ASP A 408 14.76 23.48 -15.20
N GLY A 409 13.45 23.71 -15.06
CA GLY A 409 12.65 23.17 -13.96
C GLY A 409 12.17 21.76 -14.22
N CYS A 410 11.53 21.49 -15.36
CA CYS A 410 10.88 20.21 -15.64
C CYS A 410 11.57 19.36 -16.72
N SER A 411 12.62 19.90 -17.35
CA SER A 411 13.36 19.30 -18.47
C SER A 411 12.51 19.01 -19.72
N GLN A 412 11.37 19.71 -19.90
CA GLN A 412 10.52 19.60 -21.09
C GLN A 412 10.71 20.77 -22.05
N LEU A 413 10.34 20.56 -23.31
CA LEU A 413 10.38 21.58 -24.37
C LEU A 413 9.48 22.77 -24.03
N ILE A 414 9.95 23.98 -24.33
CA ILE A 414 9.19 25.22 -24.18
C ILE A 414 8.47 25.53 -25.50
N LEU A 415 7.16 25.65 -25.42
CA LEU A 415 6.27 25.86 -26.59
C LEU A 415 5.41 27.12 -26.47
N THR A 416 5.32 27.67 -25.26
CA THR A 416 4.49 28.82 -24.91
C THR A 416 5.36 29.85 -24.19
N SER A 417 4.76 30.98 -23.81
CA SER A 417 5.38 32.01 -22.96
C SER A 417 6.18 31.43 -21.80
N PHE A 418 7.40 31.92 -21.62
CA PHE A 418 8.37 31.41 -20.65
C PHE A 418 9.18 32.54 -20.03
N TYR A 419 9.77 32.27 -18.88
CA TYR A 419 10.74 33.15 -18.23
C TYR A 419 12.14 32.80 -18.68
N CYS A 420 12.93 33.79 -19.09
CA CYS A 420 14.32 33.60 -19.49
C CYS A 420 15.25 34.59 -18.80
N CYS A 421 16.49 34.16 -18.55
CA CYS A 421 17.56 35.07 -18.21
C CYS A 421 18.15 35.69 -19.49
N LEU A 422 18.45 36.98 -19.49
CA LEU A 422 19.12 37.65 -20.61
C LEU A 422 20.66 37.49 -20.56
N GLU A 423 21.18 37.10 -19.41
CA GLU A 423 22.63 36.97 -19.14
C GLU A 423 23.11 35.51 -19.25
N CYS A 424 22.21 34.53 -19.10
CA CYS A 424 22.53 33.11 -19.02
C CYS A 424 21.53 32.25 -19.80
N ASP A 425 21.95 31.05 -20.20
CA ASP A 425 21.11 30.05 -20.87
C ASP A 425 20.19 29.31 -19.86
N PHE A 426 19.29 30.08 -19.22
CA PHE A 426 18.36 29.58 -18.19
C PHE A 426 16.92 29.94 -18.55
N PHE A 427 16.05 28.92 -18.60
CA PHE A 427 14.66 29.08 -19.03
C PHE A 427 13.70 28.31 -18.13
N LEU A 428 12.55 28.89 -17.80
CA LEU A 428 11.49 28.23 -17.05
C LEU A 428 10.15 28.42 -17.75
N HIS A 429 9.34 27.36 -17.83
CA HIS A 429 7.91 27.53 -18.07
C HIS A 429 7.33 28.45 -17.00
N LYS A 430 6.34 29.27 -17.35
CA LYS A 430 5.60 30.09 -16.38
C LYS A 430 5.10 29.26 -15.18
N SER A 431 4.52 28.10 -15.47
CA SER A 431 4.06 27.15 -14.44
C SER A 431 5.17 26.59 -13.56
N CYS A 432 6.41 26.48 -14.06
CA CYS A 432 7.57 26.04 -13.28
C CYS A 432 8.14 27.17 -12.40
N ALA A 433 8.12 28.41 -12.88
CA ALA A 433 8.54 29.58 -12.12
C ALA A 433 7.57 29.90 -10.95
N GLU A 434 6.29 29.57 -11.12
CA GLU A 434 5.24 29.83 -10.14
C GLU A 434 5.03 28.67 -9.14
N LEU A 435 5.86 27.62 -9.19
CA LEU A 435 5.75 26.48 -8.27
C LEU A 435 5.98 26.89 -6.82
N PRO A 436 5.19 26.39 -5.85
CA PRO A 436 5.38 26.74 -4.45
C PRO A 436 6.69 26.15 -3.89
N ARG A 437 7.37 26.93 -3.04
CA ARG A 437 8.65 26.55 -2.41
C ARG A 437 8.51 25.32 -1.51
N LYS A 438 7.41 25.25 -0.76
CA LYS A 438 7.01 24.11 0.06
C LYS A 438 5.67 23.60 -0.44
N LYS A 439 5.56 22.29 -0.63
CA LYS A 439 4.31 21.66 -1.08
C LYS A 439 4.04 20.40 -0.27
N GLN A 440 2.83 20.28 0.27
CA GLN A 440 2.34 18.98 0.72
C GLN A 440 2.01 18.16 -0.53
N ILE A 441 2.73 17.06 -0.72
CA ILE A 441 2.53 16.18 -1.86
C ILE A 441 1.42 15.20 -1.51
N LEU A 442 0.39 15.16 -2.34
CA LEU A 442 -0.75 14.28 -2.14
C LEU A 442 -0.34 12.82 -2.35
N GLY A 443 -0.77 11.94 -1.43
CA GLY A 443 -0.59 10.49 -1.52
C GLY A 443 0.70 9.91 -0.95
N MET A 444 1.60 10.75 -0.41
CA MET A 444 2.80 10.27 0.29
C MET A 444 2.49 9.98 1.76
N LEU A 445 3.05 8.89 2.30
CA LEU A 445 2.71 8.37 3.63
C LEU A 445 3.18 9.24 4.83
N HIS A 446 4.02 10.25 4.60
CA HIS A 446 4.55 11.13 5.65
C HIS A 446 4.08 12.58 5.49
N GLN A 447 3.94 13.29 6.62
CA GLN A 447 3.24 14.57 6.71
C GLN A 447 4.07 15.79 6.29
N ASP A 448 5.40 15.65 6.28
CA ASP A 448 6.30 16.78 6.09
C ASP A 448 6.24 17.36 4.67
N PRO A 449 6.16 18.70 4.55
CA PRO A 449 6.12 19.35 3.25
C PRO A 449 7.42 19.08 2.49
N PHE A 450 7.31 18.81 1.20
CA PHE A 450 8.45 18.70 0.34
C PHE A 450 8.95 20.10 -0.03
N VAL A 451 10.27 20.27 -0.03
CA VAL A 451 10.93 21.50 -0.43
C VAL A 451 11.37 21.39 -1.87
N LEU A 452 10.98 22.38 -2.67
CA LEU A 452 11.43 22.51 -4.05
C LEU A 452 12.95 22.75 -4.04
N THR A 453 13.72 21.91 -4.71
CA THR A 453 15.18 21.99 -4.76
C THR A 453 15.59 22.06 -6.23
N PRO A 454 16.38 23.07 -6.64
CA PRO A 454 16.79 23.22 -8.03
C PRO A 454 18.05 22.40 -8.33
N ASN A 455 18.35 22.24 -9.63
CA ASN A 455 19.58 21.60 -10.13
C ASN A 455 19.83 20.18 -9.60
N CYS A 456 18.76 19.45 -9.29
CA CYS A 456 18.84 18.05 -8.86
C CYS A 456 18.96 17.12 -10.06
N ILE A 457 19.56 15.95 -9.83
CA ILE A 457 19.41 14.78 -10.70
C ILE A 457 19.05 13.60 -9.81
N PHE A 458 17.92 12.96 -10.09
CA PHE A 458 17.29 12.02 -9.16
C PHE A 458 16.37 11.03 -9.89
N ILE A 459 16.02 9.96 -9.18
CA ILE A 459 14.94 9.04 -9.58
C ILE A 459 13.69 9.48 -8.84
N CYS A 460 12.60 9.71 -9.57
CA CYS A 460 11.34 10.10 -8.98
C CYS A 460 10.70 8.90 -8.27
N SER A 461 10.43 9.00 -6.95
CA SER A 461 9.84 7.90 -6.18
C SER A 461 8.45 7.47 -6.70
N ASN A 462 7.71 8.37 -7.34
CA ASN A 462 6.34 8.07 -7.81
C ASN A 462 6.29 7.48 -9.22
N CYS A 463 7.15 7.89 -10.15
CA CYS A 463 7.12 7.36 -11.52
C CYS A 463 8.30 6.47 -11.89
N GLY A 464 9.34 6.42 -11.05
CA GLY A 464 10.58 5.69 -11.32
C GLY A 464 11.48 6.32 -12.38
N ASP A 465 11.07 7.43 -13.01
CA ASP A 465 11.87 8.06 -14.06
C ASP A 465 13.02 8.89 -13.50
N ARG A 466 14.11 8.89 -14.26
CA ARG A 466 15.24 9.78 -14.03
C ARG A 466 14.87 11.18 -14.50
N SER A 467 14.97 12.13 -13.58
CA SER A 467 14.64 13.52 -13.84
C SER A 467 15.79 14.43 -13.40
N SER A 468 15.95 15.53 -14.11
CA SER A 468 16.81 16.64 -13.70
C SER A 468 16.06 17.96 -13.63
N GLY A 469 16.64 18.93 -12.92
CA GLY A 469 16.08 20.26 -12.75
C GLY A 469 15.50 20.41 -11.35
N PHE A 470 14.21 20.73 -11.25
CA PHE A 470 13.53 20.91 -9.98
C PHE A 470 13.01 19.59 -9.42
N ALA A 471 13.31 19.33 -8.15
CA ALA A 471 12.81 18.19 -7.38
C ALA A 471 12.06 18.69 -6.15
N TYR A 472 10.93 18.09 -5.83
CA TYR A 472 10.38 18.19 -4.49
C TYR A 472 11.07 17.13 -3.63
N LYS A 473 11.81 17.56 -2.61
CA LYS A 473 12.56 16.68 -1.70
C LYS A 473 11.95 16.70 -0.31
N CYS A 474 11.82 15.53 0.32
CA CYS A 474 11.45 15.46 1.72
C CYS A 474 12.65 15.83 2.62
N GLU A 475 12.44 16.69 3.61
CA GLU A 475 13.50 17.10 4.57
C GLU A 475 13.61 16.18 5.80
N VAL A 476 12.77 15.15 5.90
CA VAL A 476 12.85 14.18 7.01
C VAL A 476 14.13 13.37 6.89
N TYR A 477 14.90 13.29 7.98
CA TYR A 477 16.23 12.69 8.02
C TYR A 477 16.31 11.26 7.42
N LEU A 478 15.27 10.44 7.63
CA LEU A 478 15.20 9.07 7.11
C LEU A 478 14.54 8.96 5.73
N CYS A 479 13.91 10.02 5.23
CA CYS A 479 13.23 10.00 3.94
C CYS A 479 14.17 10.47 2.84
N LYS A 480 14.42 9.59 1.86
CA LYS A 480 15.24 9.89 0.67
C LYS A 480 14.39 10.17 -0.57
N ASP A 481 13.08 10.36 -0.40
CA ASP A 481 12.17 10.53 -1.53
C ASP A 481 12.38 11.86 -2.25
N HIS A 482 12.49 11.74 -3.57
CA HIS A 482 12.53 12.86 -4.49
C HIS A 482 11.39 12.69 -5.49
N LEU A 483 10.66 13.77 -5.72
CA LEU A 483 9.52 13.77 -6.62
C LEU A 483 9.74 14.79 -7.74
N CYS A 484 9.49 14.39 -8.98
CA CYS A 484 9.54 15.34 -10.09
C CYS A 484 8.34 16.27 -10.06
N VAL A 485 8.51 17.49 -10.58
CA VAL A 485 7.44 18.52 -10.60
C VAL A 485 6.16 18.02 -11.29
N ARG A 486 6.27 17.08 -12.23
CA ARG A 486 5.13 16.46 -12.93
C ARG A 486 4.30 15.58 -12.01
N CYS A 487 4.95 14.73 -11.20
CA CYS A 487 4.28 13.89 -10.22
C CYS A 487 3.79 14.68 -9.00
N ALA A 488 4.45 15.79 -8.67
CA ALA A 488 3.97 16.70 -7.63
C ALA A 488 2.63 17.38 -7.98
N GLY A 489 2.27 17.43 -9.27
CA GLY A 489 1.05 18.07 -9.78
C GLY A 489 -0.07 17.10 -10.14
N VAL A 490 -0.08 15.88 -9.59
CA VAL A 490 -1.19 14.94 -9.79
C VAL A 490 -2.45 15.50 -9.11
N ALA A 491 -3.56 15.47 -9.85
CA ALA A 491 -4.87 15.93 -9.40
C ALA A 491 -5.89 14.79 -9.49
N PHE A 492 -6.97 14.85 -8.71
CA PHE A 492 -8.05 13.86 -8.76
C PHE A 492 -8.81 13.83 -10.08
N SER A 493 -8.70 14.88 -10.88
CA SER A 493 -9.33 14.94 -12.19
C SER A 493 -8.43 15.66 -13.20
N CYS A 494 -8.55 15.29 -14.46
CA CYS A 494 -7.90 16.00 -15.54
C CYS A 494 -8.70 15.93 -16.84
N MET A 495 -8.48 16.91 -17.71
CA MET A 495 -8.88 16.84 -19.11
C MET A 495 -7.76 16.17 -19.92
N SER A 496 -8.13 15.44 -20.98
CA SER A 496 -7.18 14.87 -21.94
C SER A 496 -7.54 15.35 -23.34
N GLY A 497 -6.55 15.59 -24.20
CA GLY A 497 -6.83 15.89 -25.61
C GLY A 497 -7.45 14.70 -26.36
N GLY A 498 -7.29 13.48 -25.85
CA GLY A 498 -7.85 12.27 -26.44
C GLY A 498 -9.27 11.93 -25.97
N HIS A 499 -9.87 12.75 -25.09
CA HIS A 499 -11.24 12.52 -24.63
C HIS A 499 -11.89 13.80 -24.08
N GLU A 500 -13.12 14.08 -24.55
CA GLU A 500 -13.81 15.34 -24.25
C GLU A 500 -14.35 15.43 -22.81
N HIS A 501 -14.67 14.30 -22.17
CA HIS A 501 -15.19 14.31 -20.80
C HIS A 501 -14.07 14.44 -19.76
N LEU A 502 -14.42 15.00 -18.60
CA LEU A 502 -13.56 15.03 -17.42
C LEU A 502 -13.20 13.60 -16.98
N LEU A 503 -11.90 13.32 -16.85
CA LEU A 503 -11.41 12.05 -16.34
C LEU A 503 -11.15 12.16 -14.84
N LEU A 504 -11.55 11.14 -14.09
CA LEU A 504 -11.41 11.04 -12.64
C LEU A 504 -10.36 9.98 -12.28
N LEU A 505 -9.54 10.24 -11.27
CA LEU A 505 -8.46 9.36 -10.85
C LEU A 505 -8.99 8.25 -9.93
N TYR A 506 -8.78 7.00 -10.33
CA TYR A 506 -9.07 5.80 -9.54
C TYR A 506 -7.74 5.12 -9.17
N PHE A 507 -7.57 4.80 -7.89
CA PHE A 507 -6.32 4.19 -7.39
C PHE A 507 -6.35 2.65 -7.37
N THR A 508 -7.54 2.04 -7.39
CA THR A 508 -7.73 0.60 -7.20
C THR A 508 -8.45 -0.06 -8.39
N TYR A 509 -8.35 0.52 -9.59
CA TYR A 509 -9.06 0.03 -10.76
C TYR A 509 -8.31 -1.13 -11.44
N VAL A 510 -8.86 -2.34 -11.33
CA VAL A 510 -8.16 -3.57 -11.75
C VAL A 510 -8.52 -4.02 -13.18
N GLU A 511 -9.62 -3.53 -13.76
CA GLU A 511 -10.21 -4.14 -14.96
C GLU A 511 -10.22 -3.23 -16.20
N GLY A 512 -9.22 -3.32 -17.07
CA GLY A 512 -9.25 -2.57 -18.33
C GLY A 512 -7.90 -2.41 -19.00
N TYR A 513 -7.90 -1.66 -20.11
CA TYR A 513 -6.71 -1.30 -20.86
C TYR A 513 -6.60 0.21 -20.98
N CYS A 514 -5.37 0.70 -20.93
CA CYS A 514 -5.06 2.10 -21.13
C CYS A 514 -5.19 2.48 -22.60
N ASN A 515 -6.09 3.41 -22.94
CA ASN A 515 -6.29 3.93 -24.30
C ASN A 515 -5.04 4.64 -24.87
N ALA A 516 -4.08 5.03 -24.02
CA ALA A 516 -2.85 5.66 -24.48
C ALA A 516 -1.78 4.65 -24.91
N CYS A 517 -1.54 3.59 -24.12
CA CYS A 517 -0.43 2.66 -24.34
C CYS A 517 -0.85 1.22 -24.66
N GLY A 518 -2.14 0.89 -24.53
CA GLY A 518 -2.67 -0.47 -24.68
C GLY A 518 -2.36 -1.41 -23.51
N GLY A 519 -1.61 -0.96 -22.49
CA GLY A 519 -1.26 -1.77 -21.32
C GLY A 519 -2.43 -1.97 -20.34
N SER A 520 -2.36 -3.03 -19.54
CA SER A 520 -3.35 -3.32 -18.49
C SER A 520 -3.40 -2.20 -17.43
N THR A 521 -4.60 -1.86 -16.96
CA THR A 521 -4.81 -0.87 -15.89
C THR A 521 -4.53 -1.41 -14.48
N GLY A 522 -4.42 -2.74 -14.32
CA GLY A 522 -4.23 -3.37 -13.02
C GLY A 522 -2.93 -2.96 -12.34
N GLY A 523 -3.02 -2.50 -11.08
CA GLY A 523 -1.87 -2.14 -10.24
C GLY A 523 -1.35 -0.70 -10.41
N TYR A 524 -2.03 0.14 -11.21
CA TYR A 524 -1.65 1.54 -11.44
C TYR A 524 -2.81 2.50 -11.12
N GLY A 525 -2.50 3.75 -10.79
CA GLY A 525 -3.50 4.82 -10.78
C GLY A 525 -3.99 5.15 -12.20
N VAL A 526 -5.30 5.25 -12.40
CA VAL A 526 -5.91 5.42 -13.72
C VAL A 526 -6.91 6.55 -13.74
N TYR A 527 -6.77 7.43 -14.73
CA TYR A 527 -7.79 8.40 -15.07
C TYR A 527 -8.87 7.74 -15.93
N ARG A 528 -10.11 7.74 -15.46
CA ARG A 528 -11.25 7.10 -16.10
C ARG A 528 -12.40 8.07 -16.30
N CYS A 529 -13.07 7.96 -17.45
CA CYS A 529 -14.34 8.63 -17.68
C CYS A 529 -15.49 7.81 -17.05
N LYS A 530 -16.44 8.47 -16.37
CA LYS A 530 -17.67 7.80 -15.90
C LYS A 530 -18.64 7.47 -17.05
N ALA A 531 -18.74 8.37 -18.04
CA ALA A 531 -19.71 8.27 -19.12
C ALA A 531 -19.28 7.32 -20.25
N CYS A 532 -17.98 7.03 -20.36
CA CYS A 532 -17.40 6.27 -21.46
C CYS A 532 -16.40 5.25 -20.94
N ASN A 533 -16.16 4.18 -21.70
CA ASN A 533 -15.09 3.22 -21.40
C ASN A 533 -13.71 3.75 -21.82
N PHE A 534 -13.33 4.91 -21.28
CA PHE A 534 -12.06 5.55 -21.55
C PHE A 534 -11.20 5.56 -20.30
N ASN A 535 -10.05 4.90 -20.36
CA ASN A 535 -9.14 4.70 -19.24
C ASN A 535 -7.73 5.05 -19.69
N VAL A 536 -7.00 5.86 -18.94
CA VAL A 536 -5.60 6.19 -19.24
C VAL A 536 -4.80 6.18 -17.95
N HIS A 537 -3.66 5.49 -17.94
CA HIS A 537 -2.77 5.54 -16.78
C HIS A 537 -2.39 6.98 -16.46
N TYR A 538 -2.32 7.33 -15.17
CA TYR A 538 -1.91 8.68 -14.76
C TYR A 538 -0.52 9.05 -15.33
N VAL A 539 0.35 8.05 -15.44
CA VAL A 539 1.66 8.16 -16.07
C VAL A 539 1.51 8.58 -17.53
N CYS A 540 0.71 7.90 -18.34
CA CYS A 540 0.54 8.21 -19.77
C CYS A 540 0.04 9.64 -20.01
N VAL A 541 -0.89 10.14 -19.20
CA VAL A 541 -1.37 11.54 -19.29
C VAL A 541 -0.25 12.55 -19.03
N LYS A 542 0.67 12.26 -18.10
CA LYS A 542 1.72 13.20 -17.69
C LYS A 542 3.02 13.06 -18.47
N PHE A 543 3.31 11.87 -19.01
CA PHE A 543 4.56 11.58 -19.73
C PHE A 543 4.48 11.87 -21.22
N LEU A 544 3.31 11.69 -21.83
CA LEU A 544 3.12 11.98 -23.24
C LEU A 544 2.83 13.48 -23.39
N SER A 545 3.87 14.29 -23.60
CA SER A 545 3.70 15.71 -23.90
C SER A 545 2.97 15.88 -25.23
N GLN A 546 2.12 16.90 -25.33
CA GLN A 546 1.34 17.17 -26.54
C GLN A 546 2.23 17.36 -27.78
N THR A 547 3.41 17.91 -27.59
CA THR A 547 4.40 18.09 -28.64
C THR A 547 5.76 17.72 -28.09
N THR A 548 6.58 17.06 -28.91
CA THR A 548 7.95 16.68 -28.57
C THR A 548 8.82 16.68 -29.81
N TRP A 549 10.13 16.73 -29.65
CA TRP A 549 11.07 16.61 -30.76
C TRP A 549 11.81 15.27 -30.66
N HIS A 550 12.06 14.65 -31.82
CA HIS A 550 12.81 13.40 -31.92
C HIS A 550 13.83 13.48 -33.06
N LYS A 551 14.98 12.83 -32.90
CA LYS A 551 16.09 12.85 -33.88
C LYS A 551 15.73 12.33 -35.27
N SER A 552 14.70 11.49 -35.37
CA SER A 552 14.19 10.97 -36.65
C SER A 552 13.49 12.02 -37.51
N ASP A 553 13.13 13.19 -36.95
CA ASP A 553 12.42 14.24 -37.68
C ASP A 553 13.03 15.63 -37.45
N ARG A 554 12.94 16.49 -38.48
CA ARG A 554 13.35 17.90 -38.39
C ARG A 554 12.28 18.76 -37.73
N HIS A 555 11.01 18.35 -37.80
CA HIS A 555 9.91 19.03 -37.14
C HIS A 555 9.55 18.36 -35.81
N CYS A 556 8.79 19.05 -34.97
CA CYS A 556 8.25 18.44 -33.77
C CYS A 556 7.14 17.46 -34.13
N LEU A 557 7.08 16.37 -33.39
CA LEU A 557 6.00 15.40 -33.42
C LEU A 557 4.89 15.85 -32.46
N ILE A 558 3.65 15.68 -32.87
CA ILE A 558 2.45 16.01 -32.12
C ILE A 558 1.82 14.70 -31.64
N LEU A 559 1.38 14.67 -30.39
CA LEU A 559 0.66 13.53 -29.84
C LEU A 559 -0.73 13.44 -30.48
N THR A 560 -0.96 12.33 -31.16
CA THR A 560 -2.18 11.98 -31.87
C THR A 560 -2.86 10.81 -31.15
N TYR A 561 -4.19 10.88 -31.03
CA TYR A 561 -4.97 10.00 -30.18
C TYR A 561 -5.61 8.82 -30.92
N HIS A 562 -5.91 9.01 -32.20
CA HIS A 562 -6.55 8.03 -33.08
C HIS A 562 -5.98 8.15 -34.49
N GLU A 563 -5.92 7.02 -35.20
CA GLU A 563 -5.60 6.98 -36.63
C GLU A 563 -6.92 6.90 -37.39
N ASP A 564 -7.26 7.95 -38.15
CA ASP A 564 -8.50 8.02 -38.94
C ASP A 564 -8.31 7.42 -40.36
N ASN A 565 -7.09 6.97 -40.67
CA ASN A 565 -6.72 6.48 -41.99
C ASN A 565 -6.64 4.94 -42.04
N ASP A 566 -7.43 4.32 -42.90
CA ASP A 566 -7.51 2.86 -43.05
C ASP A 566 -6.38 2.24 -43.91
N TYR A 567 -5.48 3.05 -44.49
CA TYR A 567 -4.39 2.52 -45.31
C TYR A 567 -3.28 1.90 -44.45
N SER A 568 -2.96 0.62 -44.73
CA SER A 568 -1.98 -0.21 -44.01
C SER A 568 -0.63 0.48 -43.74
N GLN A 569 -0.17 1.35 -44.64
CA GLN A 569 1.09 2.09 -44.52
C GLN A 569 1.13 3.07 -43.35
N TYR A 570 -0.03 3.62 -42.94
CA TYR A 570 -0.10 4.52 -41.79
C TYR A 570 0.00 3.75 -40.47
N HIS A 571 -0.23 2.44 -40.46
CA HIS A 571 -0.14 1.64 -39.24
C HIS A 571 1.29 1.22 -38.88
N TYR A 572 2.34 1.83 -39.42
CA TYR A 572 3.72 1.52 -39.06
C TYR A 572 4.40 2.68 -38.34
N CYS A 573 5.40 2.34 -37.53
CA CYS A 573 6.26 3.31 -36.86
C CYS A 573 7.54 3.53 -37.67
N ASP A 574 7.80 4.75 -38.10
CA ASP A 574 8.99 5.10 -38.91
C ASP A 574 10.31 5.04 -38.14
N VAL A 575 10.26 4.86 -36.82
CA VAL A 575 11.45 4.74 -35.97
C VAL A 575 11.89 3.28 -35.81
N CYS A 576 10.94 2.35 -35.73
CA CYS A 576 11.26 0.93 -35.48
C CYS A 576 10.75 -0.04 -36.54
N GLU A 577 10.04 0.47 -37.55
CA GLU A 577 9.46 -0.26 -38.67
C GLU A 577 8.48 -1.38 -38.24
N LYS A 578 7.91 -1.26 -37.04
CA LYS A 578 6.90 -2.19 -36.52
C LYS A 578 5.51 -1.58 -36.59
N GLU A 579 4.52 -2.46 -36.68
CA GLU A 579 3.11 -2.10 -36.69
C GLU A 579 2.71 -1.37 -35.38
N ARG A 580 1.86 -0.37 -35.52
CA ARG A 580 1.24 0.45 -34.49
C ARG A 580 -0.20 0.01 -34.33
N SER A 581 -0.70 0.02 -33.09
CA SER A 581 -2.13 -0.13 -32.88
C SER A 581 -2.84 1.18 -33.23
N PRO A 582 -3.91 1.15 -34.05
CA PRO A 582 -4.72 2.33 -34.35
C PRO A 582 -5.47 2.86 -33.10
N ASN A 583 -5.62 2.02 -32.07
CA ASN A 583 -6.38 2.31 -30.86
C ASN A 583 -5.51 2.85 -29.71
N THR A 584 -4.23 3.16 -29.98
CA THR A 584 -3.28 3.69 -28.98
C THR A 584 -2.70 5.01 -29.43
N TRP A 585 -2.30 5.86 -28.48
CA TRP A 585 -1.72 7.15 -28.81
C TRP A 585 -0.33 7.01 -29.45
N PHE A 586 -0.05 7.88 -30.39
CA PHE A 586 1.19 7.90 -31.14
C PHE A 586 1.63 9.33 -31.43
N TYR A 587 2.86 9.50 -31.90
CA TYR A 587 3.41 10.79 -32.28
C TYR A 587 3.43 10.90 -33.80
N HIS A 588 2.95 12.02 -34.33
CA HIS A 588 2.85 12.26 -35.77
C HIS A 588 3.39 13.65 -36.14
N CYS A 589 4.11 13.75 -37.25
CA CYS A 589 4.49 15.02 -37.84
C CYS A 589 3.60 15.33 -39.05
N PRO A 590 2.72 16.35 -38.99
CA PRO A 590 1.87 16.71 -40.13
C PRO A 590 2.62 17.22 -41.36
N ILE A 591 3.89 17.63 -41.19
CA ILE A 591 4.70 18.23 -42.26
C ILE A 591 5.50 17.16 -43.00
N CYS A 592 6.12 16.25 -42.25
CA CYS A 592 6.93 15.16 -42.81
C CYS A 592 6.12 13.87 -43.05
N ASP A 593 4.89 13.79 -42.57
CA ASP A 593 4.03 12.60 -42.56
C ASP A 593 4.63 11.41 -41.78
N ASN A 594 5.58 11.66 -40.89
CA ASN A 594 6.22 10.61 -40.08
C ASN A 594 5.40 10.31 -38.82
N SER A 595 5.21 9.03 -38.52
CA SER A 595 4.48 8.50 -37.38
C SER A 595 5.34 7.55 -36.54
N ALA A 596 5.26 7.67 -35.22
CA ALA A 596 6.08 6.88 -34.31
C ALA A 596 5.32 6.45 -33.05
N HIS A 597 5.62 5.26 -32.52
CA HIS A 597 5.09 4.84 -31.22
C HIS A 597 5.51 5.84 -30.14
N GLY A 598 4.63 6.10 -29.17
CA GLY A 598 4.96 6.90 -27.97
C GLY A 598 6.23 6.41 -27.28
N SER A 599 6.38 5.09 -27.14
CA SER A 599 7.56 4.45 -26.54
C SER A 599 8.84 4.57 -27.37
N CYS A 600 8.74 4.71 -28.69
CA CYS A 600 9.90 4.90 -29.56
C CYS A 600 10.43 6.31 -29.48
N VAL A 601 9.53 7.29 -29.38
CA VAL A 601 9.88 8.71 -29.23
C VAL A 601 10.40 9.02 -27.83
N LEU A 602 9.80 8.40 -26.80
CA LEU A 602 10.20 8.55 -25.41
C LEU A 602 11.31 7.57 -24.99
N ARG A 603 11.89 6.80 -25.92
CA ARG A 603 12.91 5.79 -25.61
C ARG A 603 14.17 6.49 -25.08
N GLY A 604 14.54 6.22 -23.82
CA GLY A 604 15.71 6.81 -23.16
C GLY A 604 15.36 7.49 -21.84
N ASP A 605 16.10 8.53 -21.48
CA ASP A 605 15.86 9.35 -20.29
C ASP A 605 15.46 10.77 -20.72
N PRO A 606 14.21 10.97 -21.17
CA PRO A 606 13.76 12.23 -21.80
C PRO A 606 13.77 13.42 -20.82
N PHE A 607 13.71 13.15 -19.51
CA PHE A 607 13.68 14.18 -18.48
C PHE A 607 15.05 14.50 -17.88
N LEU A 608 16.13 13.99 -18.47
CA LEU A 608 17.50 14.43 -18.18
C LEU A 608 17.89 15.55 -19.13
N LYS A 609 18.13 16.75 -18.60
CA LYS A 609 18.55 17.93 -19.32
C LYS A 609 19.98 17.73 -19.84
N ARG A 610 20.17 18.03 -21.11
CA ARG A 610 21.49 18.06 -21.75
C ARG A 610 22.23 19.31 -21.24
N GLY A 611 23.54 19.19 -21.04
CA GLY A 611 24.33 20.25 -20.43
C GLY A 611 24.38 20.20 -18.90
N SER A 612 23.57 19.36 -18.24
CA SER A 612 23.67 19.15 -16.79
C SER A 612 25.03 18.58 -16.42
N LYS A 613 25.66 19.17 -15.39
CA LYS A 613 26.99 18.79 -14.93
C LYS A 613 26.90 17.78 -13.78
N ILE A 614 27.75 16.76 -13.80
CA ILE A 614 27.92 15.80 -12.73
C ILE A 614 29.39 15.65 -12.36
N LYS A 615 29.66 15.40 -11.08
CA LYS A 615 30.97 14.98 -10.60
C LYS A 615 30.98 13.46 -10.46
N GLU A 616 31.99 12.84 -11.02
CA GLU A 616 32.27 11.43 -10.82
C GLU A 616 33.29 11.23 -9.71
N SER A 617 33.13 10.15 -8.96
CA SER A 617 34.12 9.77 -7.95
C SER A 617 35.41 9.22 -8.56
N ASP A 618 35.31 8.66 -9.77
CA ASP A 618 36.39 7.97 -10.48
C ASP A 618 37.00 8.80 -11.63
N HIS A 619 36.60 10.06 -11.78
CA HIS A 619 37.18 10.98 -12.75
C HIS A 619 37.32 12.40 -12.18
N PRO A 620 38.50 13.05 -12.26
CA PRO A 620 38.75 14.32 -11.60
C PRO A 620 38.02 15.51 -12.22
N HIS A 621 37.70 15.45 -13.52
CA HIS A 621 36.99 16.53 -14.21
C HIS A 621 35.47 16.38 -14.08
N GLY A 622 34.77 17.52 -14.15
CA GLY A 622 33.31 17.50 -14.27
C GLY A 622 32.88 16.90 -15.60
N LEU A 623 31.89 16.02 -15.56
CA LEU A 623 31.25 15.47 -16.75
C LEU A 623 29.96 16.21 -17.05
N MET A 624 29.55 16.20 -18.31
CA MET A 624 28.33 16.83 -18.78
C MET A 624 27.49 15.84 -19.58
N PHE A 625 26.17 15.91 -19.41
CA PHE A 625 25.23 15.16 -20.24
C PHE A 625 25.23 15.68 -21.68
N VAL A 626 25.64 14.82 -22.61
CA VAL A 626 25.68 15.10 -24.05
C VAL A 626 24.91 14.05 -24.82
N GLU A 627 24.32 14.45 -25.94
CA GLU A 627 23.61 13.55 -26.84
C GLU A 627 24.49 13.29 -28.06
N LYS A 628 24.86 12.03 -28.29
CA LYS A 628 25.69 11.63 -29.42
C LYS A 628 24.80 11.22 -30.58
N VAL A 629 24.78 12.05 -31.63
CA VAL A 629 23.89 11.86 -32.79
C VAL A 629 24.60 11.17 -33.96
N TYR A 630 25.86 11.54 -34.23
CA TYR A 630 26.61 11.07 -35.40
C TYR A 630 27.90 10.33 -35.04
N ASP A 631 28.61 10.79 -34.00
CA ASP A 631 29.85 10.17 -33.53
C ASP A 631 29.56 9.29 -32.31
N TYR A 632 29.83 7.99 -32.42
CA TYR A 632 29.56 7.00 -31.37
C TYR A 632 30.86 6.49 -30.72
N PRO A 633 31.52 7.30 -29.86
CA PRO A 633 32.75 6.91 -29.20
C PRO A 633 32.53 5.74 -28.24
N GLU A 634 33.60 4.99 -27.99
CA GLU A 634 33.55 3.86 -27.05
C GLU A 634 33.53 4.37 -25.60
N CYS A 635 32.62 3.79 -24.81
CA CYS A 635 32.51 4.05 -23.39
C CYS A 635 33.77 3.53 -22.68
N HIS A 636 34.43 4.40 -21.92
CA HIS A 636 35.66 4.05 -21.19
C HIS A 636 35.47 2.97 -20.11
N LYS A 637 34.23 2.69 -19.71
CA LYS A 637 33.91 1.69 -18.68
C LYS A 637 33.48 0.33 -19.24
N CYS A 638 32.59 0.30 -20.23
CA CYS A 638 32.04 -0.96 -20.76
C CYS A 638 32.53 -1.33 -22.16
N GLY A 639 33.28 -0.45 -22.84
CA GLY A 639 33.80 -0.66 -24.19
C GLY A 639 32.75 -0.59 -25.30
N HIS A 640 31.45 -0.51 -24.99
CA HIS A 640 30.41 -0.35 -26.01
C HIS A 640 30.28 1.10 -26.48
N ARG A 641 29.81 1.29 -27.71
CA ARG A 641 29.63 2.63 -28.30
C ARG A 641 28.50 3.42 -27.64
N CYS A 642 28.72 4.70 -27.39
CA CYS A 642 27.72 5.64 -26.86
C CYS A 642 26.81 6.13 -27.99
N MET A 643 25.70 5.43 -28.24
CA MET A 643 24.77 5.74 -29.35
C MET A 643 23.69 6.78 -29.03
N ASP A 644 23.54 7.14 -27.75
CA ASP A 644 22.48 8.02 -27.26
C ASP A 644 23.04 9.02 -26.23
N LEU A 645 22.39 9.17 -25.07
CA LEU A 645 22.87 10.02 -23.98
C LEU A 645 24.18 9.47 -23.39
N ALA A 646 25.16 10.34 -23.19
CA ALA A 646 26.48 10.01 -22.63
C ALA A 646 26.95 11.10 -21.66
N LEU A 647 27.95 10.77 -20.85
CA LEU A 647 28.66 11.71 -19.99
C LEU A 647 30.03 11.98 -20.59
N GLU A 648 30.27 13.22 -21.00
CA GLU A 648 31.51 13.67 -21.62
C GLU A 648 32.24 14.64 -20.70
N CYS A 649 33.56 14.52 -20.65
CA CYS A 649 34.41 15.40 -19.88
C CYS A 649 34.34 16.84 -20.41
N LEU A 650 34.25 17.80 -19.49
CA LEU A 650 34.25 19.23 -19.81
C LEU A 650 35.61 19.76 -20.27
N ASP A 651 36.69 19.07 -19.91
CA ASP A 651 38.03 19.42 -20.34
C ASP A 651 38.25 18.96 -21.79
N ALA A 652 38.54 19.92 -22.68
CA ALA A 652 38.72 19.69 -24.11
C ALA A 652 39.92 18.79 -24.43
N GLU A 653 40.91 18.70 -23.55
CA GLU A 653 42.07 17.82 -23.72
C GLU A 653 41.79 16.38 -23.25
N CYS A 654 40.72 16.18 -22.48
CA CYS A 654 40.35 14.89 -21.92
C CYS A 654 39.21 14.24 -22.71
N LYS A 655 39.54 13.22 -23.51
CA LYS A 655 38.56 12.46 -24.33
C LYS A 655 37.69 11.49 -23.52
N TYR A 656 37.60 11.66 -22.21
CA TYR A 656 36.88 10.75 -21.34
C TYR A 656 35.37 10.85 -21.59
N ILE A 657 34.79 9.71 -21.97
CA ILE A 657 33.36 9.57 -22.21
C ILE A 657 32.88 8.20 -21.76
N ILE A 658 31.74 8.19 -21.07
CA ILE A 658 31.09 6.97 -20.61
C ILE A 658 29.61 7.01 -20.94
N HIS A 659 28.97 5.84 -21.07
CA HIS A 659 27.52 5.80 -20.97
C HIS A 659 27.12 6.39 -19.63
N TRP A 660 26.08 7.20 -19.61
CA TRP A 660 25.59 7.75 -18.36
C TRP A 660 25.18 6.64 -17.37
N LYS A 661 24.72 5.47 -17.86
CA LYS A 661 24.42 4.26 -17.05
C LYS A 661 25.64 3.62 -16.39
N CYS A 662 26.83 3.84 -16.93
CA CYS A 662 28.08 3.33 -16.38
C CYS A 662 28.61 4.25 -15.26
N SER A 663 27.93 5.37 -14.97
CA SER A 663 28.33 6.28 -13.92
C SER A 663 28.22 5.66 -12.53
N THR A 664 29.28 5.77 -11.74
CA THR A 664 29.39 5.28 -10.36
C THR A 664 28.53 6.12 -9.42
N THR A 665 28.54 7.44 -9.58
CA THR A 665 27.62 8.34 -8.85
C THR A 665 26.15 7.95 -9.09
N PHE A 666 25.78 7.55 -10.31
CA PHE A 666 24.40 7.13 -10.61
C PHE A 666 24.05 5.69 -10.19
N GLN A 667 25.01 4.76 -10.19
CA GLN A 667 24.78 3.43 -9.64
C GLN A 667 24.43 3.50 -8.15
N TYR A 668 25.04 4.43 -7.41
CA TYR A 668 24.73 4.66 -6.00
C TYR A 668 23.30 5.19 -5.77
N ILE A 669 22.79 6.04 -6.67
CA ILE A 669 21.39 6.55 -6.64
C ILE A 669 20.38 5.40 -6.85
N ARG A 670 20.79 4.27 -7.44
CA ARG A 670 19.92 3.09 -7.66
C ARG A 670 19.89 2.11 -6.48
N SER A 671 20.91 2.12 -5.62
CA SER A 671 21.08 1.20 -4.48
C SER A 671 20.66 1.80 -3.13
N ALA A 672 20.25 3.07 -3.10
CA ALA A 672 19.75 3.79 -1.94
C ALA A 672 18.25 4.03 -2.07
#